data_AF-A0A0G4LWY3-F1
#
_entry.id   AF-A0A0G4LWY3-F1
#
_cell.length_a   1.000
_cell.length_b   1.000
_cell.length_c   1.000
_cell.angle_alpha   90.00
_cell.angle_beta   90.00
_cell.angle_gamma   90.00
#
_symmetry.space_group_name_H-M   'P 1'
#
loop_
_entity.id
_entity.type
_entity.pdbx_description
1 polymer ?
#
loop_
_entity_poly.entity_id
_entity_poly.type
_entity_poly.pdbx_seq_one_letter_code
_entity_poly.pdbx_strand_id
1 'polypeptide(L)'
;MTTSDEMDGLSADPRFLELQEQLRDAVFTGLSTLSPSRWATPEPQATPAATHDNSEQQRKNRRLDYASTSIPQVRLINYLRNWVTECAPYLDKFDEARHFQIQVPILAQKSPALFYAILAFSARQMERRNPSLPESYDSLELYQQSILALGPSLQAKDPSILVTASILAVFELMAGSSKDWRRHLEEGCAGLFEFFGVNGFSGGLPQAVWISRPDNAATHGSPEESGHAVDTYVEELFWQHSQGSRDMYANWALYLCAEVCNLRYRLVRYLGLGEQDDSDNRPFTKRWEQLWFRLQRWYDRRPRPMMPIIDAKAKTAEGHLFPTILFSHWAAISSNQLYHAACILMLEMRRSNSVTPEFSAVWHARRICGISGSNPHLGSLINAIQPLYLAGKIFTHVSERREVARILLHIDQATGWGALWRLRDLDAEWGYEPDEMLNMSDTTPDYHPALREHSLHTSLTMSACRPVIHVLGSLNLDQVSYVPHHPHPGETMTASGFEAGCGGKGANQAVACAKLSRTRTLEDPSVDVFMIGAVGGDVAGSGLSESLASCGVDTSMVRVNDSGGEDSQTGIAVIIIDESDGQNRIILSPGANRSVGFDHVQQSVSLKPDLLILQMEVPAPTVLDSIQAAKAAKVPVLLNQAPVIALPSEAYQGLDHLILNETEAALVADVAASELEDPSSLATVANQLLQKGVKNVVLTLGARGVFYACESGERRLVPALKVDAIDTTAAGDTFIGAYAVAFAEETSR
;
A
#
# COMPACT_ATOMS: atom_id res chain seq x y z
N MET A 1 -37.09 1.76 15.34
CA MET A 1 -36.49 2.99 15.88
C MET A 1 -35.37 2.57 16.83
N THR A 2 -34.23 2.30 16.23
CA THR A 2 -32.92 2.12 16.86
C THR A 2 -32.02 3.01 16.00
N THR A 3 -31.40 4.02 16.62
CA THR A 3 -30.66 5.08 15.92
C THR A 3 -29.32 4.58 15.42
N SER A 4 -28.72 5.33 14.48
CA SER A 4 -27.50 5.07 13.69
C SER A 4 -26.26 4.49 14.41
N ASP A 5 -26.23 4.48 15.74
CA ASP A 5 -25.02 4.25 16.55
C ASP A 5 -24.95 2.86 17.19
N GLU A 6 -26.02 2.05 17.16
CA GLU A 6 -26.14 0.85 18.00
C GLU A 6 -25.48 -0.43 17.47
N MET A 7 -24.96 -0.46 16.24
CA MET A 7 -24.35 -1.67 15.65
C MET A 7 -22.82 -1.65 15.55
N ASP A 8 -22.19 -0.51 15.82
CA ASP A 8 -20.74 -0.44 16.01
C ASP A 8 -20.47 -0.34 17.52
N GLY A 9 -20.08 -1.46 18.14
CA GLY A 9 -20.02 -1.59 19.59
C GLY A 9 -19.20 -0.52 20.31
N LEU A 10 -18.28 0.15 19.60
CA LEU A 10 -17.45 1.24 20.13
C LEU A 10 -18.14 2.61 20.13
N SER A 11 -18.91 2.97 19.09
CA SER A 11 -19.56 4.30 19.04
C SER A 11 -20.66 4.46 20.07
N ALA A 12 -21.29 3.35 20.46
CA ALA A 12 -22.28 3.29 21.52
C ALA A 12 -21.67 3.00 22.91
N ASP A 13 -20.35 2.79 23.01
CA ASP A 13 -19.67 2.50 24.28
C ASP A 13 -19.67 3.76 25.17
N PRO A 14 -20.28 3.72 26.37
CA PRO A 14 -20.30 4.86 27.29
C PRO A 14 -18.91 5.38 27.65
N ARG A 15 -17.90 4.50 27.73
CA ARG A 15 -16.51 4.87 28.03
C ARG A 15 -15.85 5.59 26.87
N PHE A 16 -16.19 5.22 25.63
CA PHE A 16 -15.70 5.93 24.45
C PHE A 16 -16.24 7.36 24.41
N LEU A 17 -17.54 7.53 24.68
CA LEU A 17 -18.18 8.86 24.76
C LEU A 17 -17.58 9.73 25.89
N GLU A 18 -17.31 9.15 27.05
CA GLU A 18 -16.63 9.86 28.16
C GLU A 18 -15.22 10.31 27.76
N LEU A 19 -14.45 9.45 27.09
CA LEU A 19 -13.10 9.78 26.62
C LEU A 19 -13.11 10.88 25.53
N GLN A 20 -14.13 10.90 24.66
CA GLN A 20 -14.31 11.99 23.70
C GLN A 20 -14.52 13.34 24.42
N GLU A 21 -15.33 13.38 25.47
CA GLU A 21 -15.51 14.60 26.27
C GLU A 21 -14.20 15.00 26.98
N GLN A 22 -13.46 14.05 27.54
CA GLN A 22 -12.16 14.32 28.19
C GLN A 22 -11.12 14.88 27.21
N LEU A 23 -11.02 14.32 26.00
CA LEU A 23 -10.11 14.83 24.96
C LEU A 23 -10.50 16.26 24.56
N ARG A 24 -11.80 16.54 24.44
CA ARG A 24 -12.31 17.88 24.16
C ARG A 24 -11.85 18.87 25.22
N ASP A 25 -12.17 18.59 26.48
CA ASP A 25 -11.84 19.46 27.62
C ASP A 25 -10.33 19.69 27.74
N ALA A 26 -9.52 18.66 27.48
CA ALA A 26 -8.06 18.77 27.45
C ALA A 26 -7.57 19.74 26.37
N VAL A 27 -8.10 19.65 25.15
CA VAL A 27 -7.73 20.54 24.04
C VAL A 27 -8.15 22.00 24.32
N PHE A 28 -9.37 22.24 24.81
CA PHE A 28 -9.85 23.59 25.13
C PHE A 28 -9.13 24.23 26.32
N THR A 29 -8.90 23.46 27.39
CA THR A 29 -8.13 23.92 28.55
C THR A 29 -6.71 24.26 28.11
N GLY A 30 -6.10 23.41 27.28
CA GLY A 30 -4.82 23.66 26.63
C GLY A 30 -4.80 25.00 25.89
N LEU A 31 -5.73 25.23 24.95
CA LEU A 31 -5.83 26.49 24.20
C LEU A 31 -5.99 27.73 25.09
N SER A 32 -6.76 27.62 26.17
CA SER A 32 -6.96 28.69 27.14
C SER A 32 -5.66 29.02 27.91
N THR A 33 -4.84 28.03 28.21
CA THR A 33 -3.50 28.22 28.82
C THR A 33 -2.43 28.68 27.83
N LEU A 34 -2.62 28.41 26.54
CA LEU A 34 -1.73 28.82 25.46
C LEU A 34 -1.95 30.30 25.05
N SER A 35 -3.15 30.84 25.28
CA SER A 35 -3.50 32.24 25.03
C SER A 35 -2.75 33.19 25.98
N PRO A 36 -2.18 34.31 25.50
CA PRO A 36 -1.45 35.23 26.36
C PRO A 36 -2.41 35.92 27.33
N SER A 37 -2.33 35.59 28.62
CA SER A 37 -2.96 36.38 29.66
C SER A 37 -2.27 37.75 29.74
N ARG A 38 -3.07 38.80 29.55
CA ARG A 38 -2.84 40.24 29.72
C ARG A 38 -1.47 40.70 30.25
N TRP A 39 -0.84 41.62 29.51
CA TRP A 39 0.23 42.56 29.90
C TRP A 39 0.98 42.24 31.20
N ALA A 40 2.12 41.56 31.08
CA ALA A 40 3.13 41.56 32.12
C ALA A 40 4.10 42.74 31.92
N THR A 41 4.23 43.53 32.98
CA THR A 41 5.22 44.61 33.22
C THR A 41 6.66 44.13 32.91
N PRO A 42 7.56 44.98 32.37
CA PRO A 42 8.90 44.53 32.01
C PRO A 42 9.74 44.25 33.27
N GLU A 43 10.16 43.01 33.48
CA GLU A 43 11.19 42.63 34.45
C GLU A 43 12.59 42.54 33.79
N PRO A 44 13.67 42.77 34.56
CA PRO A 44 14.96 43.20 34.03
C PRO A 44 15.75 42.06 33.40
N GLN A 45 16.52 42.39 32.37
CA GLN A 45 17.49 41.50 31.73
C GLN A 45 18.44 40.86 32.76
N ALA A 46 18.31 39.56 32.96
CA ALA A 46 19.30 38.76 33.66
C ALA A 46 20.33 38.20 32.67
N THR A 47 21.60 38.51 32.93
CA THR A 47 22.80 38.02 32.23
C THR A 47 22.95 36.49 32.29
N PRO A 48 23.57 35.86 31.27
CA PRO A 48 23.67 34.41 31.19
C PRO A 48 24.77 33.89 32.14
N ALA A 49 24.37 33.19 33.19
CA ALA A 49 25.27 32.39 34.01
C ALA A 49 25.24 30.93 33.53
N ALA A 50 26.42 30.41 33.20
CA ALA A 50 26.64 29.03 32.82
C ALA A 50 26.24 28.08 33.96
N THR A 51 25.15 27.34 33.77
CA THR A 51 24.82 26.16 34.57
C THR A 51 25.03 24.93 33.71
N HIS A 52 25.89 24.05 34.24
CA HIS A 52 26.30 22.80 33.64
C HIS A 52 25.11 21.94 33.20
N ASP A 53 25.26 21.48 31.97
CA ASP A 53 24.40 20.60 31.22
C ASP A 53 24.22 19.24 31.91
N ASN A 54 23.09 19.06 32.59
CA ASN A 54 22.61 17.77 33.10
C ASN A 54 21.27 17.39 32.46
N SER A 55 20.75 18.20 31.52
CA SER A 55 19.47 17.99 30.84
C SER A 55 19.63 17.30 29.48
N GLU A 56 20.80 17.38 28.84
CA GLU A 56 21.09 16.57 27.63
C GLU A 56 21.25 15.07 27.94
N GLN A 57 21.75 14.70 29.12
CA GLN A 57 21.96 13.30 29.50
C GLN A 57 20.64 12.57 29.85
N GLN A 58 19.65 13.28 30.40
CA GLN A 58 18.31 12.72 30.67
C GLN A 58 17.42 12.63 29.43
N ARG A 59 17.66 13.45 28.40
CA ARG A 59 16.92 13.37 27.12
C ARG A 59 17.32 12.19 26.24
N LYS A 60 18.53 11.63 26.41
CA LYS A 60 19.04 10.51 25.59
C LYS A 60 18.47 9.12 25.95
N ASN A 61 17.73 8.97 27.06
CA ASN A 61 17.33 7.66 27.60
C ASN A 61 15.82 7.44 27.84
N ARG A 62 14.91 8.25 27.28
CA ARG A 62 13.49 7.88 27.27
C ARG A 62 13.21 6.91 26.12
N ARG A 63 13.48 5.61 26.33
CA ARG A 63 12.81 4.55 25.57
C ARG A 63 11.32 4.63 25.91
N LEU A 64 10.44 4.49 24.92
CA LEU A 64 8.99 4.37 25.11
C LEU A 64 8.73 3.31 26.19
N ASP A 65 8.05 3.69 27.26
CA ASP A 65 7.74 2.79 28.36
C ASP A 65 6.53 1.94 27.96
N TYR A 66 6.78 0.72 27.47
CA TYR A 66 5.75 -0.23 27.06
C TYR A 66 4.92 -0.80 28.23
N ALA A 67 5.21 -0.39 29.47
CA ALA A 67 4.57 -0.91 30.68
C ALA A 67 3.21 -0.27 31.02
N SER A 68 2.76 0.77 30.30
CA SER A 68 1.51 1.48 30.61
C SER A 68 0.26 0.89 29.96
N THR A 69 0.39 -0.20 29.20
CA THR A 69 -0.74 -0.92 28.59
C THR A 69 -0.77 -2.39 28.99
N SER A 70 -1.96 -2.96 29.09
CA SER A 70 -2.18 -4.41 29.24
C SER A 70 -1.92 -5.20 27.95
N ILE A 71 -1.77 -4.48 26.83
CA ILE A 71 -1.61 -5.02 25.48
C ILE A 71 -0.20 -5.60 25.29
N PRO A 72 -0.07 -6.85 24.80
CA PRO A 72 1.21 -7.47 24.51
C PRO A 72 2.04 -6.67 23.49
N GLN A 73 3.35 -6.55 23.72
CA GLN A 73 4.26 -5.80 22.85
C GLN A 73 4.21 -6.24 21.38
N VAL A 74 4.00 -7.54 21.12
CA VAL A 74 3.86 -8.08 19.77
C VAL A 74 2.66 -7.47 19.04
N ARG A 75 1.53 -7.25 19.71
CA ARG A 75 0.36 -6.58 19.10
C ARG A 75 0.64 -5.11 18.84
N LEU A 76 1.30 -4.41 19.76
CA LEU A 76 1.70 -3.01 19.54
C LEU A 76 2.62 -2.87 18.31
N ILE A 77 3.54 -3.83 18.10
CA ILE A 77 4.39 -3.87 16.90
C ILE A 77 3.55 -4.12 15.64
N ASN A 78 2.56 -5.01 15.71
CA ASN A 78 1.65 -5.25 14.58
C ASN A 78 0.82 -4.00 14.23
N TYR A 79 0.31 -3.28 15.24
CA TYR A 79 -0.38 -2.01 15.02
C TYR A 79 0.55 -0.94 14.44
N LEU A 80 1.82 -0.88 14.88
CA LEU A 80 2.77 0.05 14.28
C LEU A 80 3.08 -0.31 12.82
N ARG A 81 3.23 -1.59 12.51
CA ARG A 81 3.41 -2.08 11.14
C ARG A 81 2.22 -1.69 10.28
N ASN A 82 1.00 -2.01 10.74
CA ASN A 82 -0.24 -1.71 10.02
C ASN A 82 -0.46 -0.19 9.86
N TRP A 83 -0.04 0.63 10.83
CA TRP A 83 0.00 2.09 10.63
C TRP A 83 0.84 2.47 9.41
N VAL A 84 2.07 1.96 9.31
CA VAL A 84 3.01 2.32 8.22
C VAL A 84 2.55 1.76 6.87
N THR A 85 2.00 0.54 6.83
CA THR A 85 1.65 -0.12 5.56
C THR A 85 0.26 0.24 5.07
N GLU A 86 -0.72 0.38 5.96
CA GLU A 86 -2.14 0.50 5.60
C GLU A 86 -2.75 1.85 6.01
N CYS A 87 -2.55 2.32 7.25
CA CYS A 87 -3.29 3.50 7.75
C CYS A 87 -2.72 4.84 7.27
N ALA A 88 -1.41 5.04 7.38
CA ALA A 88 -0.77 6.30 7.04
C ALA A 88 -0.97 6.71 5.56
N PRO A 89 -0.93 5.79 4.57
CA PRO A 89 -1.29 6.10 3.18
C PRO A 89 -2.69 6.73 3.01
N TYR A 90 -3.63 6.48 3.92
CA TYR A 90 -4.97 7.09 3.88
C TYR A 90 -4.94 8.59 4.18
N LEU A 91 -4.00 9.00 5.03
CA LEU A 91 -3.78 10.39 5.43
C LEU A 91 -2.89 11.13 4.42
N ASP A 92 -1.94 10.42 3.79
CA ASP A 92 -0.98 10.96 2.82
C ASP A 92 -1.55 11.15 1.39
N LYS A 93 -2.85 10.97 1.16
CA LYS A 93 -3.47 11.02 -0.19
C LYS A 93 -3.29 12.34 -0.97
N PHE A 94 -2.90 13.41 -0.29
CA PHE A 94 -2.58 14.71 -0.89
C PHE A 94 -1.18 15.19 -0.47
N ASP A 95 -0.32 14.23 -0.07
CA ASP A 95 1.03 14.47 0.41
C ASP A 95 2.00 13.42 -0.18
N GLU A 96 2.62 13.75 -1.31
CA GLU A 96 3.62 12.94 -2.01
C GLU A 96 4.88 12.72 -1.15
N ALA A 97 5.15 13.60 -0.19
CA ALA A 97 6.26 13.46 0.75
C ALA A 97 5.96 12.47 1.90
N ARG A 98 4.71 11.98 1.99
CA ARG A 98 4.28 10.89 2.87
C ARG A 98 4.65 11.12 4.33
N HIS A 99 4.29 12.29 4.84
CA HIS A 99 4.67 12.72 6.18
C HIS A 99 4.05 11.83 7.26
N PHE A 100 2.82 11.33 7.07
CA PHE A 100 2.20 10.39 8.01
C PHE A 100 2.86 9.01 7.98
N GLN A 101 3.32 8.55 6.82
CA GLN A 101 3.98 7.25 6.70
C GLN A 101 5.43 7.28 7.20
N ILE A 102 6.16 8.38 6.95
CA ILE A 102 7.60 8.46 7.20
C ILE A 102 7.93 9.25 8.47
N GLN A 103 7.41 10.46 8.62
CA GLN A 103 7.83 11.38 9.69
C GLN A 103 7.08 11.15 11.00
N VAL A 104 5.78 10.86 10.94
CA VAL A 104 4.96 10.65 12.13
C VAL A 104 5.46 9.47 13.01
N PRO A 105 5.86 8.30 12.48
CA PRO A 105 6.41 7.23 13.30
C PRO A 105 7.72 7.63 14.01
N ILE A 106 8.56 8.43 13.35
CA ILE A 106 9.81 8.95 13.94
C ILE A 106 9.49 9.95 15.07
N LEU A 107 8.50 10.82 14.86
CA LEU A 107 8.05 11.77 15.88
C LEU A 107 7.41 11.05 17.07
N ALA A 108 6.66 9.98 16.81
CA ALA A 108 6.01 9.16 17.82
C ALA A 108 7.01 8.51 18.80
N GLN A 109 8.24 8.23 18.38
CA GLN A 109 9.29 7.73 19.29
C GLN A 109 9.59 8.68 20.46
N LYS A 110 9.32 9.98 20.27
CA LYS A 110 9.59 11.04 21.26
C LYS A 110 8.34 11.57 21.95
N SER A 111 7.15 11.21 21.44
CA SER A 111 5.85 11.68 21.94
C SER A 111 4.94 10.50 22.27
N PRO A 112 4.81 10.13 23.56
CA PRO A 112 3.93 9.02 23.97
C PRO A 112 2.48 9.20 23.53
N ALA A 113 1.96 10.44 23.56
CA ALA A 113 0.59 10.73 23.10
C ALA A 113 0.40 10.40 21.62
N LEU A 114 1.36 10.82 20.79
CA LEU A 114 1.34 10.52 19.35
C LEU A 114 1.52 9.03 19.08
N PHE A 115 2.40 8.36 19.82
CA PHE A 115 2.59 6.92 19.73
C PHE A 115 1.28 6.16 20.00
N TYR A 116 0.60 6.45 21.10
CA TYR A 116 -0.68 5.79 21.39
C TYR A 116 -1.78 6.16 20.39
N ALA A 117 -1.78 7.38 19.84
CA ALA A 117 -2.76 7.78 18.83
C ALA A 117 -2.63 6.96 17.53
N ILE A 118 -1.41 6.77 17.02
CA ILE A 118 -1.20 5.98 15.79
C ILE A 118 -1.55 4.49 15.98
N LEU A 119 -1.29 3.95 17.17
CA LEU A 119 -1.64 2.57 17.49
C LEU A 119 -3.15 2.39 17.68
N ALA A 120 -3.82 3.33 18.36
CA ALA A 120 -5.27 3.32 18.51
C ALA A 120 -5.96 3.32 17.14
N PHE A 121 -5.50 4.21 16.25
CA PHE A 121 -5.96 4.27 14.86
C PHE A 121 -5.81 2.93 14.16
N SER A 122 -4.61 2.36 14.20
CA SER A 122 -4.35 1.08 13.54
C SER A 122 -5.16 -0.06 14.12
N ALA A 123 -5.27 -0.16 15.45
CA ALA A 123 -6.04 -1.21 16.11
C ALA A 123 -7.49 -1.19 15.65
N ARG A 124 -8.10 0.01 15.61
CA ARG A 124 -9.47 0.18 15.17
C ARG A 124 -9.70 -0.18 13.72
N GLN A 125 -8.77 0.19 12.85
CA GLN A 125 -8.87 -0.16 11.43
C GLN A 125 -8.82 -1.69 11.23
N MET A 126 -7.97 -2.39 11.99
CA MET A 126 -7.85 -3.85 11.94
C MET A 126 -9.09 -4.55 12.52
N GLU A 127 -9.62 -4.05 13.64
CA GLU A 127 -10.87 -4.53 14.25
C GLU A 127 -12.04 -4.46 13.24
N ARG A 128 -12.13 -3.38 12.46
CA ARG A 128 -13.17 -3.20 11.45
C ARG A 128 -12.99 -4.08 10.21
N ARG A 129 -11.75 -4.39 9.80
CA ARG A 129 -11.49 -5.29 8.66
C ARG A 129 -11.71 -6.76 8.99
N ASN A 130 -11.54 -7.15 10.25
CA ASN A 130 -11.61 -8.55 10.68
C ASN A 130 -12.63 -8.74 11.81
N PRO A 131 -13.95 -8.72 11.50
CA PRO A 131 -15.01 -8.89 12.50
C PRO A 131 -15.03 -10.28 13.17
N SER A 132 -14.22 -11.23 12.70
CA SER A 132 -14.05 -12.57 13.27
C SER A 132 -12.99 -12.65 14.38
N LEU A 133 -12.22 -11.59 14.62
CA LEU A 133 -11.33 -11.49 15.77
C LEU A 133 -12.16 -11.29 17.06
N PRO A 134 -11.74 -11.83 18.22
CA PRO A 134 -12.36 -11.49 19.49
C PRO A 134 -12.42 -9.97 19.65
N GLU A 135 -13.50 -9.41 20.22
CA GLU A 135 -13.60 -7.98 20.56
C GLU A 135 -12.42 -7.58 21.47
N SER A 136 -11.29 -7.24 20.86
CA SER A 136 -10.15 -6.66 21.55
C SER A 136 -10.47 -5.19 21.70
N TYR A 137 -10.69 -4.73 22.93
CA TYR A 137 -10.83 -3.30 23.24
C TYR A 137 -9.47 -2.58 23.21
N ASP A 138 -8.52 -3.09 22.40
CA ASP A 138 -7.15 -2.60 22.29
C ASP A 138 -7.19 -1.16 21.74
N SER A 139 -8.05 -0.87 20.75
CA SER A 139 -8.25 0.49 20.23
C SER A 139 -8.71 1.49 21.30
N LEU A 140 -9.65 1.09 22.17
CA LEU A 140 -10.18 1.93 23.25
C LEU A 140 -9.14 2.17 24.36
N GLU A 141 -8.39 1.14 24.75
CA GLU A 141 -7.31 1.27 25.74
C GLU A 141 -6.21 2.21 25.22
N LEU A 142 -5.77 2.03 23.96
CA LEU A 142 -4.75 2.88 23.34
C LEU A 142 -5.24 4.33 23.17
N TYR A 143 -6.51 4.52 22.80
CA TYR A 143 -7.14 5.83 22.73
C TYR A 143 -7.10 6.55 24.09
N GLN A 144 -7.46 5.85 25.18
CA GLN A 144 -7.36 6.38 26.53
C GLN A 144 -5.91 6.76 26.90
N GLN A 145 -4.92 5.90 26.62
CA GLN A 145 -3.52 6.19 26.92
C GLN A 145 -3.00 7.42 26.17
N SER A 146 -3.45 7.62 24.93
CA SER A 146 -3.13 8.81 24.13
C SER A 146 -3.64 10.09 24.80
N ILE A 147 -4.90 10.10 25.27
CA ILE A 147 -5.51 11.24 25.95
C ILE A 147 -4.79 11.56 27.25
N LEU A 148 -4.48 10.54 28.07
CA LEU A 148 -3.74 10.72 29.34
C LEU A 148 -2.35 11.32 29.10
N ALA A 149 -1.67 10.90 28.04
CA ALA A 149 -0.35 11.41 27.66
C ALA A 149 -0.40 12.81 27.01
N LEU A 150 -1.57 13.30 26.62
CA LEU A 150 -1.74 14.61 25.98
C LEU A 150 -1.53 15.78 26.96
N GLY A 151 -1.93 15.61 28.23
CA GLY A 151 -1.85 16.66 29.26
C GLY A 151 -0.45 17.27 29.46
N PRO A 152 0.60 16.46 29.70
CA PRO A 152 1.97 16.97 29.80
C PRO A 152 2.47 17.64 28.51
N SER A 153 2.05 17.14 27.35
CA SER A 153 2.43 17.68 26.05
C SER A 153 1.85 19.09 25.86
N LEU A 154 0.58 19.29 26.22
CA LEU A 154 -0.13 20.58 26.19
C LEU A 154 0.59 21.65 27.05
N GLN A 155 1.05 21.28 28.24
CA GLN A 155 1.83 22.20 29.10
C GLN A 155 3.18 22.58 28.49
N ALA A 156 3.81 21.64 27.77
CA ALA A 156 5.11 21.84 27.12
C ALA A 156 5.03 22.58 25.77
N LYS A 157 3.81 22.88 25.27
CA LYS A 157 3.56 23.48 23.95
C LYS A 157 4.21 22.72 22.79
N ASP A 158 4.26 21.39 22.89
CA ASP A 158 4.90 20.53 21.88
C ASP A 158 4.12 20.55 20.54
N PRO A 159 4.73 20.87 19.40
CA PRO A 159 4.09 20.78 18.09
C PRO A 159 3.47 19.41 17.77
N SER A 160 3.92 18.32 18.42
CA SER A 160 3.34 16.98 18.25
C SER A 160 1.86 16.90 18.66
N ILE A 161 1.37 17.81 19.52
CA ILE A 161 -0.04 17.87 19.94
C ILE A 161 -0.96 18.05 18.73
N LEU A 162 -0.59 18.91 17.79
CA LEU A 162 -1.40 19.20 16.61
C LEU A 162 -1.60 17.93 15.77
N VAL A 163 -0.52 17.15 15.63
CA VAL A 163 -0.50 15.89 14.90
C VAL A 163 -1.35 14.85 15.64
N THR A 164 -1.14 14.71 16.95
CA THR A 164 -1.89 13.77 17.81
C THR A 164 -3.38 14.06 17.77
N ALA A 165 -3.79 15.31 18.02
CA ALA A 165 -5.20 15.71 18.00
C ALA A 165 -5.83 15.48 16.62
N SER A 166 -5.08 15.69 15.54
CA SER A 166 -5.56 15.42 14.18
C SER A 166 -5.78 13.94 13.93
N ILE A 167 -4.87 13.07 14.37
CA ILE A 167 -5.01 11.61 14.21
C ILE A 167 -6.16 11.07 15.06
N LEU A 168 -6.31 11.55 16.29
CA LEU A 168 -7.42 11.17 17.17
C LEU A 168 -8.77 11.62 16.61
N ALA A 169 -8.86 12.81 16.00
CA ALA A 169 -10.09 13.25 15.36
C ALA A 169 -10.47 12.38 14.14
N VAL A 170 -9.48 11.92 13.36
CA VAL A 170 -9.75 10.99 12.25
C VAL A 170 -10.08 9.59 12.76
N PHE A 171 -9.50 9.16 13.89
CA PHE A 171 -9.89 7.92 14.57
C PHE A 171 -11.37 7.96 14.99
N GLU A 172 -11.83 9.06 15.58
CA GLU A 172 -13.24 9.23 15.98
C GLU A 172 -14.19 9.20 14.76
N LEU A 173 -13.76 9.78 13.63
CA LEU A 173 -14.50 9.70 12.37
C LEU A 173 -14.67 8.24 11.90
N MET A 174 -13.62 7.42 12.02
CA MET A 174 -13.63 5.99 11.71
C MET A 174 -14.42 5.17 12.75
N ALA A 175 -14.57 5.67 13.97
CA ALA A 175 -15.30 5.01 15.04
C ALA A 175 -16.84 5.15 14.95
N GLY A 176 -17.36 6.06 14.12
CA GLY A 176 -18.76 6.00 13.67
C GLY A 176 -19.71 7.14 14.06
N SER A 177 -19.31 8.12 14.88
CA SER A 177 -20.19 9.28 15.16
C SER A 177 -19.97 10.41 14.15
N SER A 178 -20.84 10.50 13.14
CA SER A 178 -20.87 11.61 12.17
C SER A 178 -21.54 12.89 12.71
N LYS A 179 -22.02 12.89 13.96
CA LYS A 179 -22.66 14.06 14.59
C LYS A 179 -21.75 14.73 15.63
N ASP A 180 -20.90 13.99 16.33
CA ASP A 180 -20.05 14.56 17.39
C ASP A 180 -18.63 14.94 16.93
N TRP A 181 -18.11 14.33 15.85
CA TRP A 181 -16.79 14.70 15.30
C TRP A 181 -16.68 16.20 14.90
N ARG A 182 -17.79 16.82 14.44
CA ARG A 182 -17.81 18.25 14.09
C ARG A 182 -17.43 19.12 15.29
N ARG A 183 -17.89 18.75 16.50
CA ARG A 183 -17.62 19.50 17.73
C ARG A 183 -16.15 19.44 18.14
N HIS A 184 -15.47 18.33 17.84
CA HIS A 184 -14.04 18.14 18.13
C HIS A 184 -13.12 18.83 17.13
N LEU A 185 -13.45 18.70 15.83
CA LEU A 185 -12.63 19.20 14.75
C LEU A 185 -12.81 20.71 14.51
N GLU A 186 -14.04 21.23 14.55
CA GLU A 186 -14.36 22.63 14.25
C GLU A 186 -13.97 23.59 15.39
N GLU A 187 -14.13 23.18 16.66
CA GLU A 187 -13.92 24.11 17.79
C GLU A 187 -12.58 23.90 18.51
N GLY A 188 -12.13 22.64 18.70
CA GLY A 188 -10.91 22.33 19.45
C GLY A 188 -9.65 22.34 18.57
N CYS A 189 -9.66 21.58 17.48
CA CYS A 189 -8.48 21.53 16.62
C CYS A 189 -8.22 22.84 15.86
N ALA A 190 -9.26 23.53 15.37
CA ALA A 190 -9.09 24.78 14.62
C ALA A 190 -8.28 25.84 15.41
N GLY A 191 -8.54 25.97 16.71
CA GLY A 191 -7.76 26.85 17.58
C GLY A 191 -6.28 26.46 17.70
N LEU A 192 -5.95 25.17 17.61
CA LEU A 192 -4.55 24.71 17.58
C LEU A 192 -3.85 25.11 16.28
N PHE A 193 -4.52 25.03 15.13
CA PHE A 193 -3.94 25.48 13.86
C PHE A 193 -3.69 26.99 13.86
N GLU A 194 -4.65 27.77 14.37
CA GLU A 194 -4.49 29.21 14.50
C GLU A 194 -3.33 29.55 15.44
N PHE A 195 -3.25 28.89 16.60
CA PHE A 195 -2.18 29.09 17.57
C PHE A 195 -0.79 28.77 16.99
N PHE A 196 -0.65 27.66 16.26
CA PHE A 196 0.62 27.27 15.63
C PHE A 196 0.86 27.94 14.26
N GLY A 197 -0.07 28.77 13.78
CA GLY A 197 0.03 29.46 12.48
C GLY A 197 0.05 28.51 11.28
N VAL A 198 -0.62 27.36 11.37
CA VAL A 198 -0.59 26.30 10.35
C VAL A 198 -1.71 26.48 9.34
N ASN A 199 -1.35 26.49 8.06
CA ASN A 199 -2.25 26.65 6.92
C ASN A 199 -1.85 25.74 5.74
N GLY A 200 -2.65 25.78 4.67
CA GLY A 200 -2.44 24.97 3.47
C GLY A 200 -1.14 25.25 2.70
N PHE A 201 -0.35 26.25 3.10
CA PHE A 201 0.92 26.64 2.52
C PHE A 201 2.10 26.57 3.51
N SER A 202 1.89 26.04 4.73
CA SER A 202 2.95 25.98 5.76
C SER A 202 4.14 25.08 5.41
N GLY A 203 4.03 24.23 4.39
CA GLY A 203 5.04 23.23 4.05
C GLY A 203 5.12 22.08 5.07
N GLY A 204 5.74 20.98 4.66
CA GLY A 204 6.12 19.88 5.54
C GLY A 204 4.95 19.19 6.26
N LEU A 205 5.25 18.61 7.44
CA LEU A 205 4.27 17.94 8.30
C LEU A 205 3.08 18.84 8.72
N PRO A 206 3.27 20.13 9.09
CA PRO A 206 2.14 21.00 9.41
C PRO A 206 1.12 21.12 8.27
N GLN A 207 1.61 21.24 7.03
CA GLN A 207 0.75 21.28 5.84
C GLN A 207 0.04 19.94 5.62
N ALA A 208 0.75 18.82 5.72
CA ALA A 208 0.15 17.49 5.58
C ALA A 208 -1.00 17.27 6.59
N VAL A 209 -0.79 17.70 7.84
CA VAL A 209 -1.78 17.63 8.92
C VAL A 209 -2.97 18.56 8.72
N TRP A 210 -2.77 19.68 8.03
CA TRP A 210 -3.87 20.56 7.62
C TRP A 210 -4.72 19.93 6.50
N ILE A 211 -4.07 19.34 5.49
CA ILE A 211 -4.72 18.76 4.30
C ILE A 211 -5.43 17.44 4.60
N SER A 212 -4.96 16.66 5.59
CA SER A 212 -5.55 15.35 5.92
C SER A 212 -6.99 15.43 6.44
N ARG A 213 -7.55 16.65 6.57
CA ARG A 213 -8.86 16.94 7.14
C ARG A 213 -9.92 17.17 6.05
N PRO A 214 -11.10 16.54 6.15
CA PRO A 214 -12.17 16.72 5.18
C PRO A 214 -12.87 18.11 5.23
N ASP A 215 -12.77 18.87 6.32
CA ASP A 215 -13.62 20.06 6.56
C ASP A 215 -12.93 21.44 6.50
N ASN A 216 -11.60 21.50 6.37
CA ASN A 216 -10.86 22.70 6.80
C ASN A 216 -10.61 23.81 5.75
N ALA A 217 -11.33 23.89 4.63
CA ALA A 217 -11.21 25.08 3.77
C ALA A 217 -12.14 26.26 4.14
N ALA A 218 -12.91 26.17 5.24
CA ALA A 218 -13.86 27.23 5.61
C ALA A 218 -13.37 28.22 6.69
N THR A 219 -12.17 28.04 7.27
CA THR A 219 -11.69 28.90 8.36
C THR A 219 -10.29 29.44 8.08
N HIS A 220 -10.22 30.50 7.27
CA HIS A 220 -9.13 31.49 7.36
C HIS A 220 -9.73 32.88 7.48
N GLY A 221 -9.34 33.59 8.52
CA GLY A 221 -9.70 34.97 8.79
C GLY A 221 -9.30 35.87 7.61
N SER A 222 -10.28 36.63 7.16
CA SER A 222 -10.16 37.67 6.13
C SER A 222 -9.26 38.81 6.60
N PRO A 223 -8.24 39.21 5.81
CA PRO A 223 -7.79 40.59 5.80
C PRO A 223 -8.93 41.45 5.25
N GLU A 224 -9.19 42.62 5.83
CA GLU A 224 -10.27 43.57 5.50
C GLU A 224 -10.14 44.24 4.11
N GLU A 225 -9.67 43.54 3.09
CA GLU A 225 -9.58 44.05 1.72
C GLU A 225 -10.51 43.27 0.79
N SER A 226 -11.30 44.03 0.01
CA SER A 226 -12.34 43.57 -0.92
C SER A 226 -12.21 42.11 -1.38
N GLY A 227 -13.15 41.24 -0.96
CA GLY A 227 -13.06 39.77 -1.11
C GLY A 227 -12.76 39.22 -2.52
N HIS A 228 -12.94 40.01 -3.59
CA HIS A 228 -12.50 39.64 -4.94
C HIS A 228 -10.99 39.57 -5.14
N ALA A 229 -10.23 40.47 -4.51
CA ALA A 229 -8.78 40.48 -4.62
C ALA A 229 -8.17 39.27 -3.90
N VAL A 230 -8.74 38.90 -2.74
CA VAL A 230 -8.31 37.75 -1.94
C VAL A 230 -8.57 36.43 -2.66
N ASP A 231 -9.77 36.23 -3.23
CA ASP A 231 -10.11 35.02 -3.99
C ASP A 231 -9.14 34.78 -5.16
N THR A 232 -8.82 35.85 -5.89
CA THR A 232 -7.91 35.81 -7.05
C THR A 232 -6.46 35.58 -6.63
N TYR A 233 -6.05 36.16 -5.50
CA TYR A 233 -4.72 35.98 -4.93
C TYR A 233 -4.48 34.54 -4.46
N VAL A 234 -5.45 33.93 -3.78
CA VAL A 234 -5.35 32.53 -3.32
C VAL A 234 -5.27 31.56 -4.50
N GLU A 235 -6.05 31.78 -5.55
CA GLU A 235 -5.93 30.98 -6.79
C GLU A 235 -4.55 31.07 -7.42
N GLU A 236 -4.01 32.28 -7.50
CA GLU A 236 -2.69 32.51 -8.07
C GLU A 236 -1.61 31.84 -7.21
N LEU A 237 -1.75 31.84 -5.88
CA LEU A 237 -0.86 31.09 -4.98
C LEU A 237 -0.90 29.59 -5.25
N PHE A 238 -2.08 28.97 -5.32
CA PHE A 238 -2.21 27.55 -5.66
C PHE A 238 -1.62 27.24 -7.03
N TRP A 239 -1.90 28.10 -8.03
CA TRP A 239 -1.37 27.95 -9.37
C TRP A 239 0.16 28.02 -9.42
N GLN A 240 0.77 29.01 -8.75
CA GLN A 240 2.22 29.19 -8.70
C GLN A 240 2.90 28.00 -8.02
N HIS A 241 2.41 27.59 -6.86
CA HIS A 241 2.98 26.47 -6.11
C HIS A 241 2.74 25.11 -6.80
N SER A 242 1.66 24.99 -7.60
CA SER A 242 1.40 23.78 -8.40
C SER A 242 2.44 23.51 -9.49
N GLN A 243 3.24 24.52 -9.88
CA GLN A 243 4.33 24.30 -10.83
C GLN A 243 5.48 23.47 -10.23
N GLY A 244 5.65 23.50 -8.89
CA GLY A 244 6.69 22.76 -8.18
C GLY A 244 6.21 21.49 -7.48
N SER A 245 4.91 21.35 -7.22
CA SER A 245 4.32 20.20 -6.51
C SER A 245 2.98 19.81 -7.14
N ARG A 246 2.85 18.53 -7.51
CA ARG A 246 1.60 17.99 -8.08
C ARG A 246 0.48 18.02 -7.06
N ASP A 247 0.79 17.76 -5.79
CA ASP A 247 -0.17 17.78 -4.69
C ASP A 247 -0.82 19.13 -4.54
N MET A 248 -0.08 20.21 -4.75
CA MET A 248 -0.65 21.55 -4.61
C MET A 248 -1.76 21.83 -5.62
N TYR A 249 -1.70 21.24 -6.82
CA TYR A 249 -2.81 21.32 -7.77
C TYR A 249 -4.05 20.55 -7.27
N ALA A 250 -3.82 19.40 -6.62
CA ALA A 250 -4.88 18.59 -6.04
C ALA A 250 -5.50 19.27 -4.79
N ASN A 251 -4.66 19.91 -3.97
CA ASN A 251 -5.07 20.71 -2.80
C ASN A 251 -5.95 21.89 -3.20
N TRP A 252 -5.72 22.48 -4.37
CA TRP A 252 -6.61 23.51 -4.90
C TRP A 252 -8.04 22.99 -5.10
N ALA A 253 -8.21 21.74 -5.55
CA ALA A 253 -9.54 21.12 -5.69
C ALA A 253 -10.21 20.91 -4.32
N LEU A 254 -9.44 20.50 -3.32
CA LEU A 254 -9.92 20.36 -1.94
C LEU A 254 -10.38 21.71 -1.38
N TYR A 255 -9.58 22.76 -1.56
CA TYR A 255 -9.93 24.12 -1.17
C TYR A 255 -11.23 24.59 -1.85
N LEU A 256 -11.36 24.42 -3.17
CA LEU A 256 -12.57 24.78 -3.90
C LEU A 256 -13.79 23.98 -3.43
N CYS A 257 -13.63 22.68 -3.14
CA CYS A 257 -14.72 21.85 -2.65
C CYS A 257 -15.23 22.32 -1.29
N ALA A 258 -14.34 22.71 -0.37
CA ALA A 258 -14.77 23.20 0.94
C ALA A 258 -15.30 24.65 0.90
N GLU A 259 -14.86 25.49 -0.04
CA GLU A 259 -15.56 26.75 -0.35
C GLU A 259 -17.00 26.53 -0.83
N VAL A 260 -17.26 25.47 -1.61
CA VAL A 260 -18.63 25.08 -1.99
C VAL A 260 -19.44 24.62 -0.78
N CYS A 261 -18.85 23.83 0.11
CA CYS A 261 -19.49 23.41 1.36
C CYS A 261 -19.83 24.62 2.24
N ASN A 262 -18.92 25.58 2.38
CA ASN A 262 -19.13 26.84 3.12
C ASN A 262 -20.27 27.66 2.51
N LEU A 263 -20.31 27.82 1.18
CA LEU A 263 -21.40 28.50 0.49
C LEU A 263 -22.75 27.82 0.74
N ARG A 264 -22.81 26.48 0.68
CA ARG A 264 -24.01 25.69 0.98
C ARG A 264 -24.46 25.87 2.43
N TYR A 265 -23.52 25.80 3.37
CA TYR A 265 -23.78 25.99 4.80
C TYR A 265 -24.40 27.36 5.08
N ARG A 266 -23.79 28.42 4.56
CA ARG A 266 -24.30 29.80 4.68
C ARG A 266 -25.69 29.95 4.08
N LEU A 267 -25.94 29.34 2.91
CA LEU A 267 -27.25 29.34 2.28
C LEU A 267 -28.32 28.69 3.18
N VAL A 268 -27.99 27.56 3.82
CA VAL A 268 -28.89 26.86 4.76
C VAL A 268 -29.16 27.70 6.00
N ARG A 269 -28.17 28.38 6.58
CA ARG A 269 -28.39 29.27 7.73
C ARG A 269 -29.21 30.51 7.38
N TYR A 270 -28.90 31.15 6.25
CA TYR A 270 -29.64 32.32 5.77
C TYR A 270 -31.10 31.99 5.45
N LEU A 271 -31.37 30.95 4.65
CA LEU A 271 -32.73 30.57 4.25
C LEU A 271 -33.49 29.81 5.33
N GLY A 272 -32.81 28.96 6.10
CA GLY A 272 -33.42 28.05 7.07
C GLY A 272 -33.52 28.60 8.48
N LEU A 273 -32.59 29.47 8.91
CA LEU A 273 -32.53 30.02 10.27
C LEU A 273 -32.69 31.55 10.32
N GLY A 274 -32.69 32.24 9.17
CA GLY A 274 -32.94 33.69 9.08
C GLY A 274 -31.79 34.57 9.59
N GLU A 275 -30.59 33.99 9.77
CA GLU A 275 -29.41 34.71 10.24
C GLU A 275 -28.75 35.50 9.09
N GLN A 276 -28.33 36.74 9.36
CA GLN A 276 -27.61 37.55 8.37
C GLN A 276 -26.14 37.14 8.30
N ASP A 277 -25.58 37.11 7.09
CA ASP A 277 -24.16 36.84 6.85
C ASP A 277 -23.38 38.16 6.88
N ASP A 278 -22.91 38.56 8.07
CA ASP A 278 -22.14 39.80 8.28
C ASP A 278 -20.72 39.74 7.69
N SER A 279 -20.26 38.56 7.27
CA SER A 279 -18.89 38.33 6.79
C SER A 279 -18.70 38.54 5.28
N ASP A 280 -19.74 38.36 4.48
CA ASP A 280 -19.70 38.56 3.03
C ASP A 280 -21.04 39.08 2.46
N ASN A 281 -21.06 40.38 2.16
CA ASN A 281 -22.24 41.10 1.67
C ASN A 281 -22.53 40.86 0.17
N ARG A 282 -21.78 40.00 -0.54
CA ARG A 282 -22.02 39.72 -1.95
C ARG A 282 -23.34 38.93 -2.16
N PRO A 283 -24.13 39.25 -3.22
CA PRO A 283 -25.32 38.47 -3.55
C PRO A 283 -24.98 36.99 -3.79
N PHE A 284 -25.82 36.08 -3.29
CA PHE A 284 -25.65 34.63 -3.46
C PHE A 284 -25.39 34.23 -4.92
N THR A 285 -26.17 34.77 -5.85
CA THR A 285 -26.04 34.52 -7.30
C THR A 285 -24.63 34.82 -7.82
N LYS A 286 -24.04 35.93 -7.37
CA LYS A 286 -22.70 36.37 -7.77
C LYS A 286 -21.62 35.46 -7.18
N ARG A 287 -21.75 35.08 -5.90
CA ARG A 287 -20.87 34.11 -5.23
C ARG A 287 -20.89 32.75 -5.91
N TRP A 288 -22.09 32.27 -6.25
CA TRP A 288 -22.27 31.02 -6.98
C TRP A 288 -21.60 31.06 -8.36
N GLU A 289 -21.84 32.12 -9.15
CA GLU A 289 -21.26 32.25 -10.50
C GLU A 289 -19.74 32.29 -10.48
N GLN A 290 -19.18 32.97 -9.49
CA GLN A 290 -17.73 33.06 -9.30
C GLN A 290 -17.17 31.70 -8.93
N LEU A 291 -17.68 31.06 -7.89
CA LEU A 291 -17.19 29.76 -7.47
C LEU A 291 -17.36 28.68 -8.57
N TRP A 292 -18.45 28.74 -9.32
CA TRP A 292 -18.65 27.89 -10.50
C TRP A 292 -17.57 28.11 -11.56
N PHE A 293 -17.29 29.37 -11.90
CA PHE A 293 -16.23 29.72 -12.85
C PHE A 293 -14.85 29.22 -12.38
N ARG A 294 -14.56 29.35 -11.09
CA ARG A 294 -13.30 28.88 -10.48
C ARG A 294 -13.16 27.35 -10.56
N LEU A 295 -14.24 26.62 -10.29
CA LEU A 295 -14.31 25.16 -10.48
C LEU A 295 -14.04 24.76 -11.93
N GLN A 296 -14.75 25.37 -12.90
CA GLN A 296 -14.54 25.06 -14.32
C GLN A 296 -13.12 25.38 -14.76
N ARG A 297 -12.56 26.51 -14.30
CA ARG A 297 -11.17 26.90 -14.57
C ARG A 297 -10.17 25.88 -14.02
N TRP A 298 -10.39 25.35 -12.82
CA TRP A 298 -9.56 24.26 -12.28
C TRP A 298 -9.61 23.03 -13.18
N TYR A 299 -10.80 22.64 -13.65
CA TYR A 299 -10.99 21.47 -14.51
C TYR A 299 -10.34 21.62 -15.88
N ASP A 300 -10.46 22.79 -16.50
CA ASP A 300 -9.92 23.08 -17.83
C ASP A 300 -8.39 23.23 -17.84
N ARG A 301 -7.81 23.67 -16.72
CA ARG A 301 -6.36 23.93 -16.61
C ARG A 301 -5.56 22.77 -15.98
N ARG A 302 -6.17 21.60 -15.79
CA ARG A 302 -5.50 20.44 -15.19
C ARG A 302 -4.19 20.13 -15.92
N PRO A 303 -3.06 20.01 -15.21
CA PRO A 303 -1.81 19.55 -15.82
C PRO A 303 -1.95 18.07 -16.23
N ARG A 304 -1.09 17.59 -17.14
CA ARG A 304 -1.16 16.21 -17.66
C ARG A 304 -1.28 15.12 -16.58
N PRO A 305 -0.54 15.16 -15.45
CA PRO A 305 -0.68 14.15 -14.40
C PRO A 305 -2.06 14.14 -13.70
N MET A 306 -2.81 15.25 -13.77
CA MET A 306 -4.16 15.39 -13.17
C MET A 306 -5.28 15.00 -14.14
N MET A 307 -4.94 14.66 -15.39
CA MET A 307 -5.87 14.19 -16.41
C MET A 307 -5.98 12.67 -16.37
N PRO A 308 -7.13 12.10 -16.75
CA PRO A 308 -7.27 10.65 -16.85
C PRO A 308 -6.37 10.09 -17.97
N ILE A 309 -5.76 8.93 -17.74
CA ILE A 309 -5.08 8.14 -18.77
C ILE A 309 -6.13 7.45 -19.66
N ILE A 310 -7.19 6.93 -19.03
CA ILE A 310 -8.29 6.26 -19.71
C ILE A 310 -9.57 6.99 -19.32
N ASP A 311 -10.37 7.33 -20.34
CA ASP A 311 -11.71 7.88 -20.20
C ASP A 311 -12.63 7.16 -21.19
N ALA A 312 -13.02 5.93 -20.84
CA ALA A 312 -13.87 5.10 -21.67
C ALA A 312 -15.34 5.26 -21.25
N LYS A 313 -16.24 5.41 -22.23
CA LYS A 313 -17.68 5.47 -21.99
C LYS A 313 -18.19 4.17 -21.37
N ALA A 314 -19.26 4.27 -20.59
CA ALA A 314 -19.93 3.11 -20.02
C ALA A 314 -20.34 2.10 -21.11
N LYS A 315 -19.94 0.85 -20.94
CA LYS A 315 -20.31 -0.25 -21.82
C LYS A 315 -21.49 -1.01 -21.24
N THR A 316 -22.67 -0.41 -21.31
CA THR A 316 -23.89 -0.96 -20.70
C THR A 316 -24.27 -2.35 -21.23
N ALA A 317 -23.87 -2.70 -22.45
CA ALA A 317 -24.06 -4.02 -23.04
C ALA A 317 -23.15 -5.12 -22.46
N GLU A 318 -22.01 -4.75 -21.87
CA GLU A 318 -21.04 -5.66 -21.23
C GLU A 318 -21.21 -5.69 -19.70
N GLY A 319 -22.30 -5.13 -19.15
CA GLY A 319 -22.58 -5.09 -17.71
C GLY A 319 -21.97 -3.90 -16.95
N HIS A 320 -21.16 -3.06 -17.59
CA HIS A 320 -20.57 -1.87 -16.97
C HIS A 320 -21.49 -0.65 -17.09
N LEU A 321 -22.13 -0.27 -15.97
CA LEU A 321 -23.10 0.84 -15.92
C LEU A 321 -22.45 2.23 -15.92
N PHE A 322 -21.23 2.34 -15.40
CA PHE A 322 -20.48 3.60 -15.27
C PHE A 322 -19.27 3.64 -16.20
N PRO A 323 -18.77 4.84 -16.58
CA PRO A 323 -17.56 4.97 -17.40
C PRO A 323 -16.32 4.46 -16.66
N THR A 324 -15.35 3.93 -17.40
CA THR A 324 -14.04 3.56 -16.84
C THR A 324 -13.10 4.73 -16.93
N ILE A 325 -12.71 5.28 -15.77
CA ILE A 325 -11.88 6.50 -15.68
C ILE A 325 -10.66 6.22 -14.83
N LEU A 326 -9.50 6.05 -15.46
CA LEU A 326 -8.24 5.69 -14.79
C LEU A 326 -7.30 6.89 -14.72
N PHE A 327 -6.71 7.13 -13.55
CA PHE A 327 -5.68 8.16 -13.37
C PHE A 327 -4.31 7.54 -13.07
N SER A 328 -3.25 8.27 -13.40
CA SER A 328 -1.86 7.85 -13.13
C SER A 328 -1.41 8.04 -11.68
N HIS A 329 -2.15 8.84 -10.91
CA HIS A 329 -1.71 9.36 -9.61
C HIS A 329 -2.89 9.49 -8.64
N TRP A 330 -2.71 9.11 -7.37
CA TRP A 330 -3.76 9.12 -6.35
C TRP A 330 -4.31 10.51 -6.04
N ALA A 331 -3.44 11.53 -5.97
CA ALA A 331 -3.88 12.92 -5.81
C ALA A 331 -4.82 13.38 -6.96
N ALA A 332 -4.62 12.86 -8.18
CA ALA A 332 -5.51 13.13 -9.31
C ALA A 332 -6.86 12.42 -9.15
N ILE A 333 -6.87 11.18 -8.66
CA ILE A 333 -8.11 10.42 -8.37
C ILE A 333 -8.98 11.21 -7.39
N SER A 334 -8.41 11.57 -6.23
CA SER A 334 -9.15 12.22 -5.15
C SER A 334 -9.56 13.66 -5.50
N SER A 335 -8.69 14.45 -6.13
CA SER A 335 -9.06 15.82 -6.53
C SER A 335 -10.17 15.87 -7.58
N ASN A 336 -10.19 14.93 -8.54
CA ASN A 336 -11.25 14.85 -9.55
C ASN A 336 -12.58 14.36 -8.96
N GLN A 337 -12.56 13.45 -7.99
CA GLN A 337 -13.76 13.08 -7.22
C GLN A 337 -14.33 14.29 -6.47
N LEU A 338 -13.47 15.06 -5.78
CA LEU A 338 -13.87 16.28 -5.06
C LEU A 338 -14.44 17.34 -6.00
N TYR A 339 -13.82 17.55 -7.17
CA TYR A 339 -14.34 18.46 -8.18
C TYR A 339 -15.76 18.10 -8.62
N HIS A 340 -16.01 16.82 -8.95
CA HIS A 340 -17.34 16.39 -9.36
C HIS A 340 -18.36 16.46 -8.21
N ALA A 341 -17.95 16.15 -6.98
CA ALA A 341 -18.79 16.33 -5.79
C ALA A 341 -19.16 17.82 -5.59
N ALA A 342 -18.19 18.73 -5.71
CA ALA A 342 -18.40 20.16 -5.63
C ALA A 342 -19.38 20.66 -6.71
N CYS A 343 -19.25 20.15 -7.95
CA CYS A 343 -20.18 20.49 -9.03
C CYS A 343 -21.62 20.03 -8.74
N ILE A 344 -21.80 18.82 -8.18
CA ILE A 344 -23.11 18.32 -7.74
C ILE A 344 -23.72 19.29 -6.71
N LEU A 345 -22.97 19.65 -5.68
CA LEU A 345 -23.43 20.55 -4.63
C LEU A 345 -23.82 21.94 -5.18
N MET A 346 -23.03 22.47 -6.12
CA MET A 346 -23.34 23.72 -6.80
C MET A 346 -24.64 23.63 -7.60
N LEU A 347 -24.85 22.55 -8.34
CA LEU A 347 -26.06 22.34 -9.14
C LEU A 347 -27.30 22.06 -8.30
N GLU A 348 -27.15 21.49 -7.10
CA GLU A 348 -28.23 21.38 -6.11
C GLU A 348 -28.68 22.75 -5.60
N MET A 349 -27.73 23.65 -5.31
CA MET A 349 -28.03 25.00 -4.82
C MET A 349 -28.69 25.89 -5.89
N ARG A 350 -28.31 25.73 -7.16
CA ARG A 350 -28.89 26.46 -8.28
C ARG A 350 -28.90 25.60 -9.54
N ARG A 351 -30.11 25.33 -10.04
CA ARG A 351 -30.30 24.62 -11.31
C ARG A 351 -29.87 25.52 -12.49
N SER A 352 -29.17 24.91 -13.45
CA SER A 352 -28.84 25.52 -14.74
C SER A 352 -29.72 24.93 -15.83
N ASN A 353 -30.08 25.75 -16.81
CA ASN A 353 -30.81 25.32 -18.01
C ASN A 353 -29.88 24.95 -19.18
N SER A 354 -28.56 24.94 -18.94
CA SER A 354 -27.56 24.56 -19.95
C SER A 354 -27.64 23.08 -20.28
N VAL A 355 -27.44 22.73 -21.56
CA VAL A 355 -27.52 21.34 -22.08
C VAL A 355 -26.15 20.66 -22.10
N THR A 356 -25.11 21.35 -21.66
CA THR A 356 -23.74 20.83 -21.66
C THR A 356 -23.52 19.85 -20.49
N PRO A 357 -22.69 18.80 -20.67
CA PRO A 357 -22.51 17.75 -19.65
C PRO A 357 -22.08 18.28 -18.28
N GLU A 358 -21.30 19.35 -18.24
CA GLU A 358 -20.78 20.00 -17.03
C GLU A 358 -21.87 20.65 -16.17
N PHE A 359 -23.08 20.84 -16.72
CA PHE A 359 -24.23 21.34 -15.97
C PHE A 359 -25.23 20.23 -15.61
N SER A 360 -24.86 18.97 -15.80
CA SER A 360 -25.67 17.80 -15.44
C SER A 360 -25.14 17.14 -14.16
N ALA A 361 -25.92 17.21 -13.09
CA ALA A 361 -25.60 16.53 -11.83
C ALA A 361 -25.47 15.00 -12.03
N VAL A 362 -26.32 14.42 -12.89
CA VAL A 362 -26.26 12.99 -13.24
C VAL A 362 -24.95 12.65 -13.95
N TRP A 363 -24.46 13.53 -14.83
CA TRP A 363 -23.17 13.33 -15.50
C TRP A 363 -22.04 13.26 -14.46
N HIS A 364 -21.97 14.24 -13.56
CA HIS A 364 -20.99 14.24 -12.46
C HIS A 364 -21.11 13.01 -11.54
N ALA A 365 -22.33 12.59 -11.19
CA ALA A 365 -22.56 11.40 -10.39
C ALA A 365 -21.96 10.14 -11.03
N ARG A 366 -22.18 9.95 -12.34
CA ARG A 366 -21.60 8.82 -13.09
C ARG A 366 -20.08 8.91 -13.19
N ARG A 367 -19.51 10.12 -13.28
CA ARG A 367 -18.04 10.31 -13.23
C ARG A 367 -17.50 9.86 -11.88
N ILE A 368 -18.12 10.26 -10.77
CA ILE A 368 -17.68 9.83 -9.42
C ILE A 368 -17.66 8.31 -9.33
N CYS A 369 -18.74 7.63 -9.70
CA CYS A 369 -18.79 6.17 -9.63
C CYS A 369 -17.78 5.51 -10.57
N GLY A 370 -17.59 6.06 -11.77
CA GLY A 370 -16.58 5.59 -12.71
C GLY A 370 -15.15 5.71 -12.18
N ILE A 371 -14.81 6.84 -11.55
CA ILE A 371 -13.50 7.05 -10.93
C ILE A 371 -13.33 6.09 -9.74
N SER A 372 -14.32 6.02 -8.85
CA SER A 372 -14.23 5.18 -7.65
C SER A 372 -14.15 3.70 -7.97
N GLY A 373 -14.83 3.23 -9.02
CA GLY A 373 -14.81 1.82 -9.42
C GLY A 373 -13.60 1.41 -10.28
N SER A 374 -12.87 2.37 -10.86
CA SER A 374 -11.76 2.08 -11.79
C SER A 374 -10.36 2.23 -11.17
N ASN A 375 -10.24 2.72 -9.93
CA ASN A 375 -8.95 3.04 -9.33
C ASN A 375 -8.78 2.32 -7.97
N PRO A 376 -7.80 1.41 -7.82
CA PRO A 376 -7.68 0.55 -6.63
C PRO A 376 -6.97 1.20 -5.42
N HIS A 377 -6.59 2.48 -5.51
CA HIS A 377 -5.86 3.15 -4.43
C HIS A 377 -6.72 3.36 -3.17
N LEU A 378 -6.38 2.68 -2.08
CA LEU A 378 -7.18 2.64 -0.84
C LEU A 378 -7.41 4.03 -0.21
N GLY A 379 -6.40 4.90 -0.19
CA GLY A 379 -6.57 6.27 0.32
C GLY A 379 -7.55 7.11 -0.50
N SER A 380 -7.68 6.82 -1.79
CA SER A 380 -8.63 7.50 -2.67
C SER A 380 -10.04 6.91 -2.57
N LEU A 381 -10.15 5.62 -2.28
CA LEU A 381 -11.42 4.94 -1.98
C LEU A 381 -12.09 5.51 -0.73
N ILE A 382 -11.32 5.81 0.33
CA ILE A 382 -11.85 6.48 1.53
C ILE A 382 -12.40 7.87 1.19
N ASN A 383 -11.65 8.64 0.39
CA ASN A 383 -12.09 9.95 -0.08
C ASN A 383 -13.34 9.88 -0.99
N ALA A 384 -13.64 8.71 -1.55
CA ALA A 384 -14.78 8.49 -2.42
C ALA A 384 -16.11 8.34 -1.66
N ILE A 385 -16.09 8.04 -0.35
CA ILE A 385 -17.32 7.74 0.43
C ILE A 385 -18.33 8.88 0.33
N GLN A 386 -17.92 10.13 0.58
CA GLN A 386 -18.82 11.28 0.52
C GLN A 386 -19.24 11.65 -0.92
N PRO A 387 -18.34 11.68 -1.92
CA PRO A 387 -18.72 11.79 -3.32
C PRO A 387 -19.73 10.74 -3.78
N LEU A 388 -19.53 9.47 -3.40
CA LEU A 388 -20.43 8.36 -3.76
C LEU A 388 -21.79 8.50 -3.10
N TYR A 389 -21.85 8.99 -1.86
CA TYR A 389 -23.10 9.37 -1.21
C TYR A 389 -23.85 10.42 -2.04
N LEU A 390 -23.19 11.52 -2.40
CA LEU A 390 -23.80 12.57 -3.23
C LEU A 390 -24.26 12.05 -4.60
N ALA A 391 -23.46 11.20 -5.24
CA ALA A 391 -23.83 10.55 -6.50
C ALA A 391 -25.05 9.64 -6.33
N GLY A 392 -25.09 8.84 -5.26
CA GLY A 392 -26.19 7.93 -4.92
C GLY A 392 -27.53 8.64 -4.76
N LYS A 393 -27.55 9.84 -4.16
CA LYS A 393 -28.77 10.66 -4.03
C LYS A 393 -29.37 11.06 -5.37
N ILE A 394 -28.55 11.18 -6.41
CA ILE A 394 -28.99 11.61 -7.74
C ILE A 394 -29.61 10.44 -8.54
N PHE A 395 -29.16 9.21 -8.29
CA PHE A 395 -29.62 8.06 -9.08
C PHE A 395 -31.05 7.64 -8.71
N THR A 396 -31.85 7.44 -9.76
CA THR A 396 -33.24 6.96 -9.64
C THR A 396 -33.38 5.49 -9.98
N HIS A 397 -32.49 4.93 -10.81
CA HIS A 397 -32.58 3.55 -11.25
C HIS A 397 -31.92 2.57 -10.27
N VAL A 398 -32.59 1.46 -9.96
CA VAL A 398 -32.15 0.47 -8.97
C VAL A 398 -30.77 -0.12 -9.30
N SER A 399 -30.47 -0.34 -10.59
CA SER A 399 -29.18 -0.89 -11.00
C SER A 399 -28.00 0.05 -10.68
N GLU A 400 -28.16 1.36 -10.87
CA GLU A 400 -27.13 2.36 -10.53
C GLU A 400 -26.97 2.46 -9.00
N ARG A 401 -28.08 2.41 -8.26
CA ARG A 401 -28.05 2.39 -6.78
C ARG A 401 -27.33 1.16 -6.24
N ARG A 402 -27.57 -0.03 -6.83
CA ARG A 402 -26.89 -1.28 -6.46
C ARG A 402 -25.39 -1.22 -6.75
N GLU A 403 -25.00 -0.60 -7.85
CA GLU A 403 -23.59 -0.38 -8.18
C GLU A 403 -22.90 0.52 -7.14
N VAL A 404 -23.55 1.63 -6.74
CA VAL A 404 -23.06 2.50 -5.66
C VAL A 404 -22.94 1.73 -4.34
N ALA A 405 -23.97 0.95 -3.98
CA ALA A 405 -23.96 0.11 -2.78
C ALA A 405 -22.78 -0.87 -2.77
N ARG A 406 -22.51 -1.53 -3.90
CA ARG A 406 -21.37 -2.45 -4.03
C ARG A 406 -20.02 -1.74 -3.90
N ILE A 407 -19.86 -0.56 -4.48
CA ILE A 407 -18.62 0.22 -4.33
C ILE A 407 -18.44 0.61 -2.85
N LEU A 408 -19.48 1.07 -2.16
CA LEU A 408 -19.41 1.41 -0.74
C LEU A 408 -19.09 0.18 0.14
N LEU A 409 -19.69 -0.98 -0.16
CA LEU A 409 -19.37 -2.24 0.52
C LEU A 409 -17.91 -2.64 0.30
N HIS A 410 -17.41 -2.53 -0.93
CA HIS A 410 -16.00 -2.79 -1.23
C HIS A 410 -15.06 -1.84 -0.47
N ILE A 411 -15.40 -0.54 -0.40
CA ILE A 411 -14.62 0.43 0.38
C ILE A 411 -14.58 0.01 1.85
N ASP A 412 -15.72 -0.37 2.43
CA ASP A 412 -15.80 -0.81 3.83
C ASP A 412 -14.89 -2.01 4.11
N GLN A 413 -15.01 -3.07 3.30
CA GLN A 413 -14.25 -4.31 3.44
C GLN A 413 -12.74 -4.11 3.18
N ALA A 414 -12.38 -3.32 2.18
CA ALA A 414 -10.98 -3.11 1.80
C ALA A 414 -10.25 -2.19 2.78
N THR A 415 -10.91 -1.16 3.29
CA THR A 415 -10.24 -0.07 4.04
C THR A 415 -10.45 -0.17 5.54
N GLY A 416 -11.59 -0.69 6.00
CA GLY A 416 -12.02 -0.64 7.40
C GLY A 416 -12.50 0.73 7.86
N TRP A 417 -12.71 1.70 6.96
CA TRP A 417 -13.01 3.10 7.32
C TRP A 417 -14.46 3.34 7.78
N GLY A 418 -15.35 2.35 7.62
CA GLY A 418 -16.77 2.52 7.92
C GLY A 418 -17.49 3.30 6.82
N ALA A 419 -17.76 2.68 5.68
CA ALA A 419 -18.53 3.28 4.59
C ALA A 419 -20.03 2.93 4.64
N LEU A 420 -20.42 1.87 5.37
CA LEU A 420 -21.79 1.35 5.36
C LEU A 420 -22.83 2.28 5.99
N TRP A 421 -22.44 3.17 6.91
CA TRP A 421 -23.38 4.16 7.45
C TRP A 421 -23.90 5.11 6.35
N ARG A 422 -23.07 5.44 5.34
CA ARG A 422 -23.51 6.21 4.17
C ARG A 422 -24.42 5.42 3.25
N LEU A 423 -24.27 4.10 3.20
CA LEU A 423 -25.19 3.25 2.47
C LEU A 423 -26.56 3.21 3.15
N ARG A 424 -26.61 3.14 4.48
CA ARG A 424 -27.86 3.24 5.25
C ARG A 424 -28.54 4.59 5.09
N ASP A 425 -27.78 5.69 5.08
CA ASP A 425 -28.31 7.02 4.75
C ASP A 425 -28.93 7.04 3.34
N LEU A 426 -28.34 6.31 2.38
CA LEU A 426 -28.88 6.17 1.03
C LEU A 426 -30.13 5.28 0.99
N ASP A 427 -30.18 4.19 1.75
CA ASP A 427 -31.37 3.35 1.88
C ASP A 427 -32.56 4.20 2.33
N ALA A 428 -32.37 5.02 3.37
CA ALA A 428 -33.39 5.96 3.85
C ALA A 428 -33.81 6.99 2.77
N GLU A 429 -32.85 7.53 2.00
CA GLU A 429 -33.14 8.47 0.91
C GLU A 429 -33.86 7.79 -0.27
N TRP A 430 -33.56 6.52 -0.53
CA TRP A 430 -34.16 5.72 -1.60
C TRP A 430 -35.50 5.10 -1.21
N GLY A 431 -35.86 5.13 0.08
CA GLY A 431 -37.10 4.58 0.63
C GLY A 431 -37.05 3.09 0.95
N TYR A 432 -35.85 2.54 1.19
CA TYR A 432 -35.61 1.16 1.60
C TYR A 432 -35.46 1.04 3.12
N GLU A 433 -35.69 -0.16 3.65
CA GLU A 433 -35.34 -0.48 5.03
C GLU A 433 -33.80 -0.53 5.19
N PRO A 434 -33.27 -0.27 6.41
CA PRO A 434 -31.82 -0.32 6.64
C PRO A 434 -31.22 -1.66 6.20
N ASP A 435 -30.11 -1.59 5.45
CA ASP A 435 -29.37 -2.74 4.93
C ASP A 435 -30.16 -3.59 3.91
N GLU A 436 -31.32 -3.14 3.42
CA GLU A 436 -32.09 -3.83 2.38
C GLU A 436 -31.32 -3.91 1.06
N MET A 437 -30.67 -2.81 0.63
CA MET A 437 -29.84 -2.82 -0.58
C MET A 437 -28.59 -3.69 -0.43
N LEU A 438 -28.05 -3.81 0.78
CA LEU A 438 -26.95 -4.73 1.10
C LEU A 438 -27.40 -6.18 0.93
N ASN A 439 -28.55 -6.54 1.52
CA ASN A 439 -29.11 -7.88 1.39
C ASN A 439 -29.51 -8.23 -0.05
N MET A 440 -29.96 -7.23 -0.84
CA MET A 440 -30.21 -7.39 -2.27
C MET A 440 -28.92 -7.52 -3.10
N SER A 441 -27.77 -7.06 -2.59
CA SER A 441 -26.46 -7.31 -3.21
C SER A 441 -25.86 -8.66 -2.81
N ASP A 442 -26.34 -9.28 -1.72
CA ASP A 442 -25.96 -10.63 -1.28
C ASP A 442 -26.76 -11.78 -1.94
N THR A 443 -27.89 -11.49 -2.61
CA THR A 443 -28.53 -12.49 -3.49
C THR A 443 -27.70 -12.70 -4.75
N THR A 444 -26.86 -13.72 -4.69
CA THR A 444 -26.08 -14.31 -5.79
C THR A 444 -26.93 -14.49 -7.05
N PRO A 445 -26.47 -13.98 -8.20
CA PRO A 445 -25.93 -14.81 -9.25
C PRO A 445 -24.46 -15.11 -8.92
N ASP A 446 -24.03 -16.35 -9.20
CA ASP A 446 -22.66 -16.82 -9.07
C ASP A 446 -21.63 -15.73 -9.38
N TYR A 447 -20.76 -15.46 -8.41
CA TYR A 447 -19.46 -14.85 -8.70
C TYR A 447 -18.56 -15.94 -9.30
N HIS A 448 -18.87 -16.33 -10.53
CA HIS A 448 -17.91 -16.97 -11.42
C HIS A 448 -16.98 -15.87 -11.95
N PRO A 449 -15.64 -16.04 -11.91
CA PRO A 449 -14.72 -15.14 -12.57
C PRO A 449 -14.83 -15.37 -14.09
N ALA A 450 -15.83 -14.76 -14.71
CA ALA A 450 -16.12 -14.90 -16.13
C ALA A 450 -16.68 -13.59 -16.73
N LEU A 451 -15.85 -12.55 -16.73
CA LEU A 451 -15.85 -11.48 -17.75
C LEU A 451 -14.39 -11.09 -18.08
N ARG A 452 -13.59 -12.10 -18.42
CA ARG A 452 -12.70 -12.02 -19.58
C ARG A 452 -13.30 -12.98 -20.61
N GLU A 453 -13.40 -12.53 -21.87
CA GLU A 453 -13.93 -13.23 -23.05
C GLU A 453 -15.45 -13.20 -23.30
N HIS A 454 -15.93 -12.19 -24.04
CA HIS A 454 -16.23 -12.36 -25.49
C HIS A 454 -16.99 -11.16 -26.08
N SER A 455 -16.29 -10.35 -26.86
CA SER A 455 -16.76 -9.86 -28.17
C SER A 455 -15.62 -9.22 -28.96
N LEU A 456 -14.74 -10.08 -29.47
CA LEU A 456 -14.03 -9.86 -30.73
C LEU A 456 -13.94 -11.20 -31.46
N HIS A 457 -15.06 -11.63 -32.05
CA HIS A 457 -15.00 -12.50 -33.23
C HIS A 457 -15.40 -11.69 -34.45
N THR A 458 -14.41 -10.98 -34.99
CA THR A 458 -14.26 -10.86 -36.45
C THR A 458 -12.79 -10.81 -36.82
N SER A 459 -12.05 -11.86 -36.45
CA SER A 459 -11.13 -12.59 -37.32
C SER A 459 -10.59 -13.76 -36.50
N LEU A 460 -10.81 -14.99 -36.96
CA LEU A 460 -10.35 -16.22 -36.29
C LEU A 460 -8.81 -16.27 -36.28
N THR A 461 -8.24 -16.07 -35.11
CA THR A 461 -6.92 -16.56 -34.71
C THR A 461 -7.08 -17.13 -33.30
N MET A 462 -6.66 -18.38 -33.11
CA MET A 462 -6.91 -19.20 -31.91
C MET A 462 -6.43 -18.48 -30.63
N SER A 463 -7.29 -18.38 -29.60
CA SER A 463 -6.90 -17.91 -28.26
C SER A 463 -5.94 -18.95 -27.65
N ALA A 464 -4.69 -18.56 -27.40
CA ALA A 464 -3.70 -19.41 -26.76
C ALA A 464 -3.92 -19.38 -25.24
N CYS A 465 -3.99 -20.56 -24.59
CA CYS A 465 -3.86 -20.66 -23.14
C CYS A 465 -2.54 -20.00 -22.71
N ARG A 466 -2.58 -19.29 -21.58
CA ARG A 466 -1.38 -18.63 -21.02
C ARG A 466 -0.37 -19.68 -20.56
N PRO A 467 0.93 -19.49 -20.82
CA PRO A 467 1.95 -20.37 -20.30
C PRO A 467 1.95 -20.43 -18.77
N VAL A 468 2.29 -21.61 -18.24
CA VAL A 468 2.38 -21.87 -16.80
C VAL A 468 3.81 -22.29 -16.42
N ILE A 469 4.37 -21.63 -15.42
CA ILE A 469 5.65 -21.99 -14.79
C ILE A 469 5.39 -22.50 -13.38
N HIS A 470 5.90 -23.69 -13.07
CA HIS A 470 5.99 -24.18 -11.71
C HIS A 470 7.41 -24.03 -11.19
N VAL A 471 7.56 -23.48 -10.00
CA VAL A 471 8.84 -23.40 -9.29
C VAL A 471 8.77 -24.32 -8.08
N LEU A 472 9.52 -25.42 -8.10
CA LEU A 472 9.65 -26.31 -6.93
C LEU A 472 10.98 -26.02 -6.25
N GLY A 473 10.91 -25.46 -5.05
CA GLY A 473 12.10 -24.91 -4.42
C GLY A 473 11.95 -24.52 -2.96
N SER A 474 13.02 -23.92 -2.47
CA SER A 474 13.16 -23.48 -1.08
C SER A 474 12.45 -22.15 -0.78
N LEU A 475 12.02 -22.05 0.47
CA LEU A 475 11.42 -20.87 1.11
C LEU A 475 12.21 -20.61 2.40
N ASN A 476 12.96 -19.50 2.44
CA ASN A 476 13.81 -19.16 3.58
C ASN A 476 13.52 -17.76 4.11
N LEU A 477 13.73 -17.56 5.41
CA LEU A 477 13.94 -16.25 6.01
C LEU A 477 15.44 -15.95 5.96
N ASP A 478 15.82 -14.95 5.19
CA ASP A 478 17.21 -14.52 5.06
C ASP A 478 17.51 -13.49 6.16
N GLN A 479 18.59 -13.71 6.89
CA GLN A 479 19.10 -12.83 7.95
C GLN A 479 20.49 -12.35 7.53
N VAL A 480 20.57 -11.10 7.09
CA VAL A 480 21.78 -10.49 6.53
C VAL A 480 22.45 -9.62 7.59
N SER A 481 23.72 -9.87 7.85
CA SER A 481 24.57 -9.03 8.70
C SER A 481 25.74 -8.48 7.90
N TYR A 482 25.91 -7.16 7.93
CA TYR A 482 27.03 -6.47 7.28
C TYR A 482 28.17 -6.33 8.28
N VAL A 483 29.37 -6.78 7.91
CA VAL A 483 30.56 -6.78 8.78
C VAL A 483 31.77 -6.21 8.06
N PRO A 484 32.70 -5.52 8.77
CA PRO A 484 33.91 -4.98 8.15
C PRO A 484 34.81 -6.02 7.47
N HIS A 485 34.83 -7.24 8.03
CA HIS A 485 35.47 -8.42 7.49
C HIS A 485 34.76 -9.67 8.00
N HIS A 486 34.90 -10.80 7.31
CA HIS A 486 34.36 -12.05 7.83
C HIS A 486 35.02 -12.49 9.16
N PRO A 487 34.24 -12.86 10.19
CA PRO A 487 34.78 -13.15 11.51
C PRO A 487 35.74 -14.35 11.49
N HIS A 488 36.87 -14.22 12.18
CA HIS A 488 37.80 -15.31 12.43
C HIS A 488 37.34 -16.19 13.61
N PRO A 489 37.83 -17.44 13.73
CA PRO A 489 37.51 -18.30 14.88
C PRO A 489 37.82 -17.62 16.23
N GLY A 490 36.81 -17.50 17.09
CA GLY A 490 36.92 -16.89 18.42
C GLY A 490 36.79 -15.35 18.44
N GLU A 491 36.64 -14.72 17.29
CA GLU A 491 36.42 -13.28 17.18
C GLU A 491 34.93 -12.94 17.38
N THR A 492 34.65 -11.92 18.19
CA THR A 492 33.31 -11.32 18.30
C THR A 492 33.35 -9.97 17.61
N MET A 493 32.52 -9.79 16.60
CA MET A 493 32.46 -8.55 15.82
C MET A 493 31.11 -7.85 16.00
N THR A 494 31.13 -6.53 15.87
CA THR A 494 29.91 -5.72 15.78
C THR A 494 29.56 -5.54 14.31
N ALA A 495 28.34 -5.90 13.92
CA ALA A 495 27.83 -5.65 12.57
C ALA A 495 27.55 -4.14 12.37
N SER A 496 27.79 -3.63 11.16
CA SER A 496 27.46 -2.26 10.76
C SER A 496 25.96 -2.11 10.45
N GLY A 497 25.32 -3.19 10.03
CA GLY A 497 23.90 -3.25 9.69
C GLY A 497 23.33 -4.67 9.81
N PHE A 498 22.00 -4.74 9.91
CA PHE A 498 21.26 -5.99 9.95
C PHE A 498 19.94 -5.86 9.18
N GLU A 499 19.66 -6.82 8.31
CA GLU A 499 18.44 -6.91 7.54
C GLU A 499 17.85 -8.31 7.64
N ALA A 500 16.53 -8.41 7.64
CA ALA A 500 15.83 -9.69 7.57
C ALA A 500 14.74 -9.60 6.51
N GLY A 501 14.66 -10.61 5.64
CA GLY A 501 13.79 -10.58 4.48
C GLY A 501 13.37 -11.97 4.00
N CYS A 502 12.38 -11.99 3.12
CA CYS A 502 11.97 -13.21 2.43
C CYS A 502 13.04 -13.59 1.41
N GLY A 503 13.45 -14.86 1.43
CA GLY A 503 14.46 -15.39 0.53
C GLY A 503 14.30 -16.89 0.27
N GLY A 504 15.41 -17.52 -0.08
CA GLY A 504 15.45 -18.86 -0.66
C GLY A 504 15.36 -18.84 -2.18
N LYS A 505 16.16 -19.70 -2.82
CA LYS A 505 16.31 -19.70 -4.29
C LYS A 505 14.98 -19.94 -5.00
N GLY A 506 14.17 -20.86 -4.49
CA GLY A 506 12.83 -21.12 -5.04
C GLY A 506 11.95 -19.87 -4.99
N ALA A 507 11.87 -19.23 -3.82
CA ALA A 507 11.13 -17.99 -3.63
C ALA A 507 11.60 -16.89 -4.57
N ASN A 508 12.92 -16.63 -4.61
CA ASN A 508 13.51 -15.58 -5.44
C ASN A 508 13.24 -15.78 -6.92
N GLN A 509 13.36 -17.02 -7.41
CA GLN A 509 13.11 -17.36 -8.82
C GLN A 509 11.62 -17.23 -9.16
N ALA A 510 10.72 -17.67 -8.27
CA ALA A 510 9.28 -17.51 -8.45
C ALA A 510 8.86 -16.03 -8.51
N VAL A 511 9.36 -15.21 -7.58
CA VAL A 511 9.13 -13.75 -7.57
C VAL A 511 9.69 -13.09 -8.82
N ALA A 512 10.88 -13.50 -9.27
CA ALA A 512 11.48 -12.98 -10.49
C ALA A 512 10.61 -13.29 -11.71
N CYS A 513 10.18 -14.55 -11.88
CA CYS A 513 9.24 -14.93 -12.94
C CYS A 513 7.96 -14.09 -12.88
N ALA A 514 7.35 -14.00 -11.70
CA ALA A 514 6.07 -13.33 -11.52
C ALA A 514 6.14 -11.82 -11.78
N LYS A 515 7.21 -11.15 -11.35
CA LYS A 515 7.39 -9.71 -11.61
C LYS A 515 7.72 -9.42 -13.07
N LEU A 516 8.53 -10.27 -13.71
CA LEU A 516 8.97 -10.08 -15.09
C LEU A 516 7.90 -10.47 -16.11
N SER A 517 6.99 -11.38 -15.78
CA SER A 517 5.84 -11.71 -16.62
C SER A 517 4.77 -10.62 -16.65
N ARG A 518 4.89 -9.57 -15.83
CA ARG A 518 3.85 -8.55 -15.66
C ARG A 518 4.29 -7.19 -16.16
N THR A 519 3.31 -6.44 -16.66
CA THR A 519 3.47 -4.99 -16.82
C THR A 519 3.50 -4.31 -15.44
N ARG A 520 3.88 -3.03 -15.41
CA ARG A 520 4.15 -2.26 -14.17
C ARG A 520 3.01 -2.24 -13.14
N THR A 521 1.78 -2.62 -13.51
CA THR A 521 0.60 -2.67 -12.63
C THR A 521 0.35 -4.02 -11.97
N LEU A 522 1.14 -5.07 -12.27
CA LEU A 522 0.99 -6.44 -11.78
C LEU A 522 -0.33 -7.18 -12.16
N GLU A 523 -1.24 -6.55 -12.91
CA GLU A 523 -2.61 -7.05 -13.15
C GLU A 523 -2.77 -8.00 -14.36
N ASP A 524 -1.82 -7.99 -15.30
CA ASP A 524 -1.88 -8.87 -16.48
C ASP A 524 -0.54 -9.58 -16.69
N PRO A 525 -0.41 -10.84 -16.24
CA PRO A 525 0.76 -11.65 -16.50
C PRO A 525 0.71 -12.26 -17.90
N SER A 526 1.86 -12.29 -18.58
CA SER A 526 2.11 -13.11 -19.76
C SER A 526 2.29 -14.59 -19.42
N VAL A 527 2.66 -14.90 -18.16
CA VAL A 527 2.94 -16.23 -17.64
C VAL A 527 2.38 -16.38 -16.22
N ASP A 528 1.62 -17.45 -15.97
CA ASP A 528 1.14 -17.81 -14.64
C ASP A 528 2.23 -18.57 -13.87
N VAL A 529 2.50 -18.19 -12.62
CA VAL A 529 3.63 -18.71 -11.83
C VAL A 529 3.12 -19.31 -10.53
N PHE A 530 3.43 -20.58 -10.29
CA PHE A 530 3.07 -21.29 -9.06
C PHE A 530 4.31 -21.67 -8.26
N MET A 531 4.29 -21.40 -6.97
CA MET A 531 5.32 -21.88 -6.03
C MET A 531 4.91 -23.21 -5.41
N ILE A 532 5.84 -24.14 -5.42
CA ILE A 532 5.72 -25.47 -4.80
C ILE A 532 6.85 -25.60 -3.79
N GLY A 533 6.49 -25.74 -2.52
CA GLY A 533 7.46 -25.78 -1.44
C GLY A 533 6.79 -25.98 -0.10
N ALA A 534 7.56 -25.81 0.98
CA ALA A 534 7.03 -25.95 2.32
C ALA A 534 7.56 -24.85 3.25
N VAL A 535 6.70 -24.37 4.13
CA VAL A 535 7.01 -23.41 5.20
C VAL A 535 6.65 -24.01 6.56
N GLY A 536 7.20 -23.44 7.64
CA GLY A 536 6.79 -23.78 8.99
C GLY A 536 5.47 -23.11 9.37
N GLY A 537 4.82 -23.61 10.43
CA GLY A 537 3.66 -22.97 11.07
C GLY A 537 4.03 -21.72 11.89
N ASP A 538 5.15 -21.08 11.57
CA ASP A 538 5.69 -19.91 12.26
C ASP A 538 5.42 -18.61 11.50
N VAL A 539 5.72 -17.47 12.14
CA VAL A 539 5.49 -16.13 11.57
C VAL A 539 6.30 -15.90 10.29
N ALA A 540 7.45 -16.55 10.16
CA ALA A 540 8.27 -16.46 8.95
C ALA A 540 7.56 -17.16 7.77
N GLY A 541 6.94 -18.31 8.02
CA GLY A 541 6.21 -19.07 7.01
C GLY A 541 4.98 -18.36 6.49
N SER A 542 4.19 -17.76 7.38
CA SER A 542 3.04 -16.93 6.97
C SER A 542 3.49 -15.70 6.17
N GLY A 543 4.53 -15.00 6.64
CA GLY A 543 5.09 -13.82 5.97
C GLY A 543 5.66 -14.12 4.58
N LEU A 544 6.34 -15.26 4.40
CA LEU A 544 6.85 -15.70 3.09
C LEU A 544 5.72 -15.97 2.10
N SER A 545 4.68 -16.67 2.54
CA SER A 545 3.53 -17.01 1.71
C SER A 545 2.78 -15.74 1.27
N GLU A 546 2.55 -14.80 2.18
CA GLU A 546 1.96 -13.49 1.88
C GLU A 546 2.84 -12.66 0.94
N SER A 547 4.16 -12.65 1.15
CA SER A 547 5.10 -11.92 0.29
C SER A 547 5.08 -12.46 -1.15
N LEU A 548 5.07 -13.78 -1.32
CA LEU A 548 4.93 -14.42 -2.63
C LEU A 548 3.62 -14.04 -3.32
N ALA A 549 2.50 -14.16 -2.61
CA ALA A 549 1.18 -13.81 -3.13
C ALA A 549 1.12 -12.33 -3.55
N SER A 550 1.69 -11.42 -2.76
CA SER A 550 1.78 -9.98 -3.09
C SER A 550 2.60 -9.69 -4.35
N CYS A 551 3.54 -10.58 -4.71
CA CYS A 551 4.32 -10.49 -5.94
C CYS A 551 3.64 -11.18 -7.14
N GLY A 552 2.42 -11.71 -6.97
CA GLY A 552 1.68 -12.40 -8.01
C GLY A 552 2.13 -13.85 -8.25
N VAL A 553 2.74 -14.49 -7.26
CA VAL A 553 3.00 -15.93 -7.29
C VAL A 553 1.83 -16.66 -6.65
N ASP A 554 1.30 -17.68 -7.31
CA ASP A 554 0.28 -18.55 -6.72
C ASP A 554 0.93 -19.48 -5.68
N THR A 555 0.43 -19.40 -4.45
CA THR A 555 0.95 -20.16 -3.30
C THR A 555 0.06 -21.32 -2.88
N SER A 556 -0.93 -21.71 -3.69
CA SER A 556 -1.87 -22.80 -3.37
C SER A 556 -1.17 -24.17 -3.20
N MET A 557 0.04 -24.31 -3.74
CA MET A 557 0.88 -25.52 -3.64
C MET A 557 2.02 -25.39 -2.62
N VAL A 558 2.04 -24.32 -1.81
CA VAL A 558 2.93 -24.19 -0.65
C VAL A 558 2.28 -24.85 0.55
N ARG A 559 2.95 -25.84 1.16
CA ARG A 559 2.42 -26.57 2.32
C ARG A 559 2.99 -26.03 3.62
N VAL A 560 2.16 -26.02 4.66
CA VAL A 560 2.61 -25.74 6.03
C VAL A 560 2.99 -27.06 6.70
N ASN A 561 4.21 -27.15 7.24
CA ASN A 561 4.68 -28.33 7.95
C ASN A 561 4.47 -28.18 9.47
N ASP A 562 3.38 -28.76 9.98
CA ASP A 562 3.01 -28.71 11.41
C ASP A 562 3.46 -29.94 12.22
N SER A 563 4.51 -30.64 11.76
CA SER A 563 4.96 -31.91 12.36
C SER A 563 5.58 -31.80 13.77
N GLY A 564 5.71 -30.60 14.34
CA GLY A 564 6.13 -30.36 15.73
C GLY A 564 7.60 -30.70 16.07
N GLY A 565 8.46 -30.94 15.07
CA GLY A 565 9.90 -31.19 15.21
C GLY A 565 10.79 -30.04 14.70
N GLU A 566 12.11 -30.23 14.64
CA GLU A 566 13.04 -29.21 14.10
C GLU A 566 12.72 -28.81 12.65
N ASP A 567 12.15 -29.73 11.86
CA ASP A 567 11.72 -29.48 10.48
C ASP A 567 10.39 -28.72 10.38
N SER A 568 9.73 -28.39 11.50
CA SER A 568 8.48 -27.59 11.50
C SER A 568 8.72 -26.08 11.44
N GLN A 569 9.97 -25.62 11.56
CA GLN A 569 10.33 -24.22 11.39
C GLN A 569 10.59 -23.89 9.93
N THR A 570 10.24 -22.69 9.49
CA THR A 570 10.61 -22.19 8.16
C THR A 570 12.11 -22.19 7.98
N GLY A 571 12.60 -22.43 6.75
CA GLY A 571 14.03 -22.39 6.45
C GLY A 571 14.64 -21.03 6.81
N ILE A 572 15.90 -21.01 7.23
CA ILE A 572 16.63 -19.79 7.59
C ILE A 572 17.96 -19.79 6.85
N ALA A 573 18.31 -18.67 6.24
CA ALA A 573 19.65 -18.42 5.74
C ALA A 573 20.30 -17.31 6.56
N VAL A 574 21.43 -17.60 7.20
CA VAL A 574 22.25 -16.57 7.84
C VAL A 574 23.32 -16.14 6.85
N ILE A 575 23.28 -14.88 6.45
CA ILE A 575 24.12 -14.29 5.41
C ILE A 575 25.03 -13.26 6.06
N ILE A 576 26.34 -13.41 5.89
CA ILE A 576 27.33 -12.48 6.38
C ILE A 576 27.97 -11.82 5.15
N ILE A 577 27.83 -10.50 5.03
CA ILE A 577 28.42 -9.72 3.94
C ILE A 577 29.66 -9.00 4.47
N ASP A 578 30.80 -9.24 3.83
CA ASP A 578 32.05 -8.54 4.07
C ASP A 578 32.04 -7.21 3.31
N GLU A 579 32.03 -6.08 4.04
CA GLU A 579 31.96 -4.74 3.44
C GLU A 579 33.26 -4.35 2.72
N SER A 580 34.38 -5.04 2.99
CA SER A 580 35.67 -4.71 2.39
C SER A 580 35.80 -5.15 0.93
N ASP A 581 35.16 -6.26 0.57
CA ASP A 581 35.22 -6.84 -0.78
C ASP A 581 33.86 -7.25 -1.37
N GLY A 582 32.77 -7.11 -0.61
CA GLY A 582 31.40 -7.43 -1.02
C GLY A 582 31.09 -8.94 -1.05
N GLN A 583 31.98 -9.80 -0.55
CA GLN A 583 31.75 -11.24 -0.54
C GLN A 583 30.70 -11.65 0.49
N ASN A 584 29.91 -12.66 0.16
CA ASN A 584 28.92 -13.22 1.08
C ASN A 584 29.33 -14.63 1.56
N ARG A 585 28.98 -14.95 2.81
CA ARG A 585 29.01 -16.31 3.36
C ARG A 585 27.63 -16.66 3.86
N ILE A 586 27.09 -17.75 3.36
CA ILE A 586 25.70 -18.17 3.59
C ILE A 586 25.70 -19.48 4.38
N ILE A 587 24.99 -19.50 5.50
CA ILE A 587 24.73 -20.69 6.31
C ILE A 587 23.24 -21.00 6.20
N LEU A 588 22.90 -22.15 5.63
CA LEU A 588 21.51 -22.56 5.40
C LEU A 588 21.05 -23.58 6.45
N SER A 589 19.95 -23.26 7.11
CA SER A 589 19.15 -24.17 7.94
C SER A 589 17.86 -24.48 7.20
N PRO A 590 17.71 -25.68 6.61
CA PRO A 590 16.64 -25.94 5.65
C PRO A 590 15.23 -25.97 6.26
N GLY A 591 15.07 -26.33 7.55
CA GLY A 591 13.75 -26.38 8.21
C GLY A 591 12.70 -27.15 7.40
N ALA A 592 11.54 -26.54 7.22
CA ALA A 592 10.39 -27.07 6.49
C ALA A 592 10.70 -27.45 5.04
N ASN A 593 11.73 -26.88 4.42
CA ASN A 593 12.16 -27.28 3.07
C ASN A 593 12.55 -28.77 3.00
N ARG A 594 12.95 -29.40 4.13
CA ARG A 594 13.21 -30.85 4.18
C ARG A 594 11.95 -31.70 3.97
N SER A 595 10.77 -31.15 4.25
CA SER A 595 9.49 -31.86 4.10
C SER A 595 8.99 -31.89 2.65
N VAL A 596 9.64 -31.17 1.73
CA VAL A 596 9.29 -31.18 0.30
C VAL A 596 9.63 -32.56 -0.29
N GLY A 597 8.61 -33.41 -0.39
CA GLY A 597 8.71 -34.78 -0.91
C GLY A 597 7.91 -35.06 -2.18
N PHE A 598 7.84 -36.33 -2.55
CA PHE A 598 7.27 -36.85 -3.80
C PHE A 598 5.83 -36.38 -4.11
N ASP A 599 4.98 -36.20 -3.10
CA ASP A 599 3.60 -35.73 -3.31
C ASP A 599 3.54 -34.35 -3.98
N HIS A 600 4.51 -33.47 -3.70
CA HIS A 600 4.63 -32.17 -4.36
C HIS A 600 4.98 -32.32 -5.85
N VAL A 601 5.83 -33.31 -6.15
CA VAL A 601 6.28 -33.63 -7.51
C VAL A 601 5.10 -34.13 -8.35
N GLN A 602 4.34 -35.08 -7.82
CA GLN A 602 3.18 -35.64 -8.55
C GLN A 602 2.14 -34.58 -8.85
N GLN A 603 1.83 -33.72 -7.88
CA GLN A 603 0.90 -32.62 -8.06
C GLN A 603 1.35 -31.68 -9.19
N SER A 604 2.61 -31.22 -9.15
CA SER A 604 3.18 -30.35 -10.18
C SER A 604 3.07 -30.94 -11.58
N VAL A 605 3.58 -32.16 -11.75
CA VAL A 605 3.70 -32.80 -13.07
C VAL A 605 2.32 -33.19 -13.63
N SER A 606 1.35 -33.51 -12.76
CA SER A 606 -0.02 -33.84 -13.19
C SER A 606 -0.73 -32.65 -13.86
N LEU A 607 -0.38 -31.42 -13.46
CA LEU A 607 -0.93 -30.18 -14.03
C LEU A 607 -0.24 -29.76 -15.34
N LYS A 608 0.87 -30.41 -15.71
CA LYS A 608 1.63 -30.19 -16.94
C LYS A 608 1.97 -28.71 -17.21
N PRO A 609 2.83 -28.09 -16.38
CA PRO A 609 3.33 -26.75 -16.67
C PRO A 609 4.18 -26.74 -17.95
N ASP A 610 4.29 -25.57 -18.58
CA ASP A 610 5.16 -25.35 -19.74
C ASP A 610 6.65 -25.37 -19.36
N LEU A 611 6.96 -25.08 -18.09
CA LEU A 611 8.31 -25.21 -17.54
C LEU A 611 8.27 -25.51 -16.04
N LEU A 612 9.10 -26.47 -15.60
CA LEU A 612 9.39 -26.77 -14.20
C LEU A 612 10.79 -26.26 -13.83
N ILE A 613 10.88 -25.33 -12.88
CA ILE A 613 12.13 -24.79 -12.35
C ILE A 613 12.49 -25.50 -11.04
N LEU A 614 13.73 -25.98 -10.93
CA LEU A 614 14.26 -26.71 -9.78
C LEU A 614 15.57 -26.10 -9.28
N GLN A 615 15.81 -26.18 -7.96
CA GLN A 615 17.09 -25.86 -7.32
C GLN A 615 17.46 -26.91 -6.26
N MET A 616 18.65 -26.80 -5.65
CA MET A 616 19.20 -27.83 -4.75
C MET A 616 19.09 -27.48 -3.25
N GLU A 617 18.20 -26.57 -2.88
CA GLU A 617 17.92 -26.21 -1.47
C GLU A 617 16.74 -27.01 -0.85
N VAL A 618 16.22 -27.98 -1.60
CA VAL A 618 15.26 -29.00 -1.14
C VAL A 618 15.94 -30.39 -1.20
N PRO A 619 15.37 -31.46 -0.62
CA PRO A 619 15.99 -32.78 -0.67
C PRO A 619 16.34 -33.23 -2.09
N ALA A 620 17.60 -33.58 -2.32
CA ALA A 620 18.08 -34.07 -3.62
C ALA A 620 17.26 -35.24 -4.19
N PRO A 621 16.77 -36.23 -3.40
CA PRO A 621 15.86 -37.24 -3.91
C PRO A 621 14.60 -36.66 -4.56
N THR A 622 14.01 -35.62 -3.96
CA THR A 622 12.83 -34.95 -4.52
C THR A 622 13.14 -34.27 -5.84
N VAL A 623 14.32 -33.66 -6.00
CA VAL A 623 14.77 -33.07 -7.28
C VAL A 623 14.92 -34.14 -8.35
N LEU A 624 15.52 -35.28 -8.02
CA LEU A 624 15.69 -36.41 -8.94
C LEU A 624 14.35 -37.01 -9.37
N ASP A 625 13.45 -37.22 -8.41
CA ASP A 625 12.09 -37.66 -8.69
C ASP A 625 11.34 -36.65 -9.57
N SER A 626 11.55 -35.34 -9.36
CA SER A 626 10.98 -34.28 -10.21
C SER A 626 11.46 -34.36 -11.65
N ILE A 627 12.77 -34.50 -11.85
CA ILE A 627 13.36 -34.64 -13.19
C ILE A 627 12.79 -35.88 -13.89
N GLN A 628 12.72 -37.01 -13.19
CA GLN A 628 12.21 -38.25 -13.76
C GLN A 628 10.72 -38.17 -14.10
N ALA A 629 9.90 -37.63 -13.20
CA ALA A 629 8.46 -37.49 -13.41
C ALA A 629 8.16 -36.49 -14.55
N ALA A 630 8.84 -35.34 -14.59
CA ALA A 630 8.69 -34.36 -15.65
C ALA A 630 9.07 -34.93 -17.02
N LYS A 631 10.18 -35.69 -17.10
CA LYS A 631 10.58 -36.39 -18.33
C LYS A 631 9.53 -37.39 -18.81
N ALA A 632 8.92 -38.17 -17.90
CA ALA A 632 7.84 -39.09 -18.25
C ALA A 632 6.58 -38.37 -18.76
N ALA A 633 6.27 -37.20 -18.19
CA ALA A 633 5.13 -36.37 -18.59
C ALA A 633 5.42 -35.43 -19.78
N LYS A 634 6.67 -35.37 -20.25
CA LYS A 634 7.17 -34.45 -21.27
C LYS A 634 7.05 -32.96 -20.88
N VAL A 635 7.25 -32.67 -19.61
CA VAL A 635 7.35 -31.30 -19.08
C VAL A 635 8.82 -30.85 -19.15
N PRO A 636 9.13 -29.71 -19.78
CA PRO A 636 10.49 -29.17 -19.81
C PRO A 636 11.01 -28.83 -18.41
N VAL A 637 12.29 -29.09 -18.15
CA VAL A 637 12.91 -28.83 -16.84
C VAL A 637 14.10 -27.86 -16.97
N LEU A 638 14.08 -26.83 -16.14
CA LEU A 638 15.23 -25.95 -15.86
C LEU A 638 15.77 -26.25 -14.48
N LEU A 639 17.01 -26.74 -14.41
CA LEU A 639 17.72 -26.95 -13.16
C LEU A 639 18.76 -25.86 -12.95
N ASN A 640 18.66 -25.16 -11.82
CA ASN A 640 19.77 -24.42 -11.25
C ASN A 640 20.41 -25.26 -10.15
N GLN A 641 21.55 -25.91 -10.43
CA GLN A 641 22.21 -26.83 -9.50
C GLN A 641 22.97 -26.08 -8.39
N ALA A 642 22.23 -25.28 -7.61
CA ALA A 642 22.75 -24.44 -6.54
C ALA A 642 21.99 -24.71 -5.24
N PRO A 643 22.69 -25.05 -4.13
CA PRO A 643 24.12 -25.37 -4.05
C PRO A 643 24.50 -26.65 -4.82
N VAL A 644 25.78 -26.78 -5.22
CA VAL A 644 26.23 -27.98 -5.95
C VAL A 644 26.27 -29.18 -5.02
N ILE A 645 25.42 -30.17 -5.32
CA ILE A 645 25.47 -31.52 -4.76
C ILE A 645 25.73 -32.48 -5.93
N ALA A 646 26.54 -33.52 -5.72
CA ALA A 646 26.77 -34.52 -6.74
C ALA A 646 25.46 -35.21 -7.15
N LEU A 647 25.14 -35.14 -8.45
CA LEU A 647 23.97 -35.80 -9.03
C LEU A 647 24.41 -37.00 -9.88
N PRO A 648 23.61 -38.08 -9.91
CA PRO A 648 23.83 -39.20 -10.83
C PRO A 648 23.76 -38.74 -12.29
N SER A 649 24.49 -39.41 -13.18
CA SER A 649 24.60 -39.00 -14.59
C SER A 649 23.24 -38.99 -15.31
N GLU A 650 22.33 -39.86 -14.88
CA GLU A 650 20.97 -40.01 -15.35
C GLU A 650 20.12 -38.74 -15.14
N ALA A 651 20.45 -37.92 -14.13
CA ALA A 651 19.76 -36.66 -13.87
C ALA A 651 19.96 -35.64 -14.99
N TYR A 652 21.10 -35.69 -15.69
CA TYR A 652 21.41 -34.79 -16.79
C TYR A 652 20.80 -35.25 -18.12
N GLN A 653 20.46 -36.54 -18.25
CA GLN A 653 20.02 -37.11 -19.51
C GLN A 653 18.64 -36.60 -19.92
N GLY A 654 18.60 -35.74 -20.94
CA GLY A 654 17.38 -35.15 -21.47
C GLY A 654 16.87 -33.95 -20.66
N LEU A 655 17.69 -33.40 -19.76
CA LEU A 655 17.41 -32.14 -19.07
C LEU A 655 17.41 -30.98 -20.08
N ASP A 656 16.35 -30.18 -20.10
CA ASP A 656 16.20 -29.14 -21.12
C ASP A 656 17.14 -27.96 -20.89
N HIS A 657 17.26 -27.49 -19.65
CA HIS A 657 18.09 -26.33 -19.31
C HIS A 657 18.88 -26.55 -18.02
N LEU A 658 20.19 -26.31 -18.06
CA LEU A 658 21.07 -26.29 -16.90
C LEU A 658 21.73 -24.90 -16.79
N ILE A 659 21.42 -24.18 -15.71
CA ILE A 659 21.96 -22.83 -15.47
C ILE A 659 22.86 -22.84 -14.23
N LEU A 660 24.13 -22.50 -14.41
CA LEU A 660 25.18 -22.52 -13.38
C LEU A 660 25.94 -21.19 -13.38
N ASN A 661 26.45 -20.76 -12.23
CA ASN A 661 27.52 -19.75 -12.18
C ASN A 661 28.91 -20.38 -12.38
N GLU A 662 29.96 -19.56 -12.41
CA GLU A 662 31.35 -20.01 -12.59
C GLU A 662 31.76 -21.06 -11.55
N THR A 663 31.54 -20.79 -10.27
CA THR A 663 31.91 -21.70 -9.18
C THR A 663 31.13 -23.02 -9.27
N GLU A 664 29.84 -22.95 -9.56
CA GLU A 664 28.96 -24.12 -9.70
C GLU A 664 29.37 -24.97 -10.92
N ALA A 665 29.65 -24.32 -12.05
CA ALA A 665 30.10 -25.00 -13.27
C ALA A 665 31.43 -25.72 -13.05
N ALA A 666 32.37 -25.07 -12.36
CA ALA A 666 33.66 -25.67 -11.99
C ALA A 666 33.47 -26.93 -11.13
N LEU A 667 32.61 -26.86 -10.12
CA LEU A 667 32.30 -27.98 -9.24
C LEU A 667 31.58 -29.13 -9.95
N VAL A 668 30.62 -28.84 -10.84
CA VAL A 668 29.87 -29.87 -11.59
C VAL A 668 30.74 -30.53 -12.66
N ALA A 669 31.68 -29.79 -13.24
CA ALA A 669 32.61 -30.28 -14.25
C ALA A 669 33.91 -30.87 -13.68
N ASP A 670 34.13 -30.74 -12.35
CA ASP A 670 35.33 -31.17 -11.65
C ASP A 670 36.61 -30.53 -12.21
N VAL A 671 36.56 -29.21 -12.42
CA VAL A 671 37.69 -28.38 -12.89
C VAL A 671 37.96 -27.23 -11.91
N ALA A 672 39.15 -26.62 -11.99
CA ALA A 672 39.43 -25.45 -11.16
C ALA A 672 38.67 -24.21 -11.66
N ALA A 673 38.13 -23.38 -10.76
CA ALA A 673 37.38 -22.18 -11.13
C ALA A 673 38.20 -21.20 -12.01
N SER A 674 39.52 -21.11 -11.78
CA SER A 674 40.44 -20.31 -12.60
C SER A 674 40.49 -20.76 -14.07
N GLU A 675 40.15 -22.00 -14.38
CA GLU A 675 40.11 -22.48 -15.77
C GLU A 675 38.97 -21.82 -16.55
N LEU A 676 37.87 -21.46 -15.89
CA LEU A 676 36.72 -20.79 -16.50
C LEU A 676 36.97 -19.30 -16.80
N GLU A 677 38.16 -18.78 -16.49
CA GLU A 677 38.57 -17.45 -16.94
C GLU A 677 38.83 -17.41 -18.45
N ASP A 678 39.31 -18.52 -19.03
CA ASP A 678 39.57 -18.66 -20.46
C ASP A 678 38.28 -19.04 -21.24
N PRO A 679 37.89 -18.27 -22.27
CA PRO A 679 36.78 -18.63 -23.15
C PRO A 679 36.87 -20.02 -23.78
N SER A 680 38.08 -20.55 -24.01
CA SER A 680 38.26 -21.89 -24.58
C SER A 680 37.85 -23.01 -23.61
N SER A 681 38.10 -22.81 -22.31
CA SER A 681 37.69 -23.71 -21.24
C SER A 681 36.18 -23.67 -20.99
N LEU A 682 35.54 -22.50 -21.11
CA LEU A 682 34.06 -22.37 -21.02
C LEU A 682 33.35 -23.29 -22.02
N ALA A 683 33.83 -23.29 -23.27
CA ALA A 683 33.29 -24.16 -24.30
C ALA A 683 33.52 -25.65 -23.99
N THR A 684 34.67 -25.99 -23.39
CA THR A 684 34.99 -27.37 -23.01
C THR A 684 34.05 -27.87 -21.90
N VAL A 685 33.86 -27.07 -20.85
CA VAL A 685 32.96 -27.39 -19.73
C VAL A 685 31.51 -27.48 -20.20
N ALA A 686 31.04 -26.53 -21.01
CA ALA A 686 29.70 -26.61 -21.57
C ALA A 686 29.50 -27.87 -22.44
N ASN A 687 30.50 -28.24 -23.26
CA ASN A 687 30.45 -29.46 -24.05
C ASN A 687 30.43 -30.74 -23.21
N GLN A 688 31.16 -30.79 -22.09
CA GLN A 688 31.09 -31.92 -21.17
C GLN A 688 29.67 -32.09 -20.59
N LEU A 689 29.01 -30.98 -20.24
CA LEU A 689 27.63 -30.99 -19.74
C LEU A 689 26.62 -31.39 -20.83
N LEU A 690 26.80 -30.92 -22.07
CA LEU A 690 26.00 -31.37 -23.22
C LEU A 690 26.20 -32.88 -23.48
N GLN A 691 27.42 -33.40 -23.36
CA GLN A 691 27.70 -34.84 -23.50
C GLN A 691 27.07 -35.70 -22.40
N LYS A 692 26.80 -35.13 -21.21
CA LYS A 692 26.01 -35.79 -20.16
C LYS A 692 24.51 -35.87 -20.51
N GLY A 693 24.06 -35.17 -21.56
CA GLY A 693 22.71 -35.25 -22.12
C GLY A 693 21.83 -34.04 -21.85
N VAL A 694 22.40 -32.92 -21.37
CA VAL A 694 21.69 -31.64 -21.23
C VAL A 694 21.50 -31.03 -22.62
N LYS A 695 20.33 -30.46 -22.91
CA LYS A 695 20.05 -29.82 -24.20
C LYS A 695 20.60 -28.40 -24.30
N ASN A 696 20.41 -27.60 -23.26
CA ASN A 696 20.87 -26.21 -23.19
C ASN A 696 21.63 -25.96 -21.90
N VAL A 697 22.87 -25.46 -22.02
CA VAL A 697 23.74 -25.11 -20.90
C VAL A 697 23.97 -23.62 -20.91
N VAL A 698 23.74 -22.97 -19.76
CA VAL A 698 23.95 -21.54 -19.57
C VAL A 698 24.87 -21.33 -18.37
N LEU A 699 26.01 -20.69 -18.62
CA LEU A 699 27.03 -20.37 -17.63
C LEU A 699 27.02 -18.85 -17.38
N THR A 700 26.61 -18.43 -16.20
CA THR A 700 26.61 -17.02 -15.78
C THR A 700 27.99 -16.63 -15.24
N LEU A 701 28.55 -15.54 -15.76
CA LEU A 701 29.94 -15.11 -15.58
C LEU A 701 30.06 -13.74 -14.90
N GLY A 702 29.07 -13.40 -14.08
CA GLY A 702 28.96 -12.08 -13.44
C GLY A 702 29.09 -10.93 -14.43
N ALA A 703 30.04 -10.03 -14.19
CA ALA A 703 30.30 -8.87 -15.04
C ALA A 703 30.77 -9.22 -16.47
N ARG A 704 31.22 -10.46 -16.73
CA ARG A 704 31.64 -10.92 -18.07
C ARG A 704 30.44 -11.35 -18.93
N GLY A 705 29.25 -11.45 -18.34
CA GLY A 705 28.02 -11.81 -19.04
C GLY A 705 27.65 -13.27 -18.88
N VAL A 706 27.25 -13.90 -19.98
CA VAL A 706 26.74 -15.27 -19.98
C VAL A 706 27.29 -16.01 -21.19
N PHE A 707 27.74 -17.24 -20.97
CA PHE A 707 28.10 -18.17 -22.04
C PHE A 707 27.00 -19.22 -22.19
N TYR A 708 26.44 -19.39 -23.38
CA TYR A 708 25.50 -20.48 -23.64
C TYR A 708 26.04 -21.43 -24.69
N ALA A 709 25.64 -22.70 -24.57
CA ALA A 709 25.82 -23.73 -25.57
C ALA A 709 24.59 -24.64 -25.61
N CYS A 710 24.19 -25.07 -26.82
CA CYS A 710 23.07 -25.97 -26.99
C CYS A 710 23.42 -27.17 -27.87
N GLU A 711 22.60 -28.22 -27.79
CA GLU A 711 22.76 -29.47 -28.53
C GLU A 711 22.79 -29.27 -30.06
N SER A 712 22.15 -28.21 -30.58
CA SER A 712 22.17 -27.88 -32.01
C SER A 712 23.55 -27.43 -32.50
N GLY A 713 24.50 -27.19 -31.59
CA GLY A 713 25.88 -26.81 -31.87
C GLY A 713 26.15 -25.29 -31.80
N GLU A 714 25.11 -24.48 -31.55
CA GLU A 714 25.27 -23.05 -31.30
C GLU A 714 25.93 -22.81 -29.94
N ARG A 715 26.88 -21.89 -29.92
CA ARG A 715 27.60 -21.49 -28.71
C ARG A 715 28.02 -20.04 -28.82
N ARG A 716 27.86 -19.27 -27.73
CA ARG A 716 28.25 -17.86 -27.74
C ARG A 716 28.46 -17.31 -26.34
N LEU A 717 29.43 -16.41 -26.25
CA LEU A 717 29.60 -15.50 -25.12
C LEU A 717 28.82 -14.21 -25.40
N VAL A 718 27.87 -13.88 -24.52
CA VAL A 718 27.08 -12.65 -24.55
C VAL A 718 27.54 -11.77 -23.40
N PRO A 719 28.09 -10.56 -23.66
CA PRO A 719 28.60 -9.70 -22.61
C PRO A 719 27.47 -9.14 -21.72
N ALA A 720 27.75 -8.94 -20.43
CA ALA A 720 26.83 -8.27 -19.52
C ALA A 720 26.67 -6.78 -19.88
N LEU A 721 25.54 -6.20 -19.51
CA LEU A 721 25.39 -4.75 -19.45
C LEU A 721 26.24 -4.21 -18.28
N LYS A 722 26.98 -3.13 -18.52
CA LYS A 722 27.75 -2.46 -17.46
C LYS A 722 26.80 -1.70 -16.54
N VAL A 723 26.83 -2.05 -15.26
CA VAL A 723 26.07 -1.41 -14.18
C VAL A 723 26.98 -1.21 -12.97
N ASP A 724 26.73 -0.17 -12.18
CA ASP A 724 27.40 0.00 -10.88
C ASP A 724 26.77 -0.99 -9.90
N ALA A 725 27.50 -2.07 -9.59
CA ALA A 725 27.00 -3.12 -8.70
C ALA A 725 26.95 -2.60 -7.26
N ILE A 726 25.74 -2.57 -6.68
CA ILE A 726 25.50 -2.19 -5.27
C ILE A 726 25.30 -3.46 -4.44
N ASP A 727 24.50 -4.40 -4.94
CA ASP A 727 24.26 -5.72 -4.33
C ASP A 727 24.05 -6.74 -5.46
N THR A 728 24.77 -7.86 -5.38
CA THR A 728 24.66 -8.97 -6.35
C THR A 728 23.80 -10.13 -5.83
N THR A 729 23.22 -10.00 -4.64
CA THR A 729 22.32 -10.99 -4.05
C THR A 729 21.09 -11.18 -4.94
N ALA A 730 20.71 -12.45 -5.15
CA ALA A 730 19.62 -12.86 -6.05
C ALA A 730 19.74 -12.41 -7.53
N ALA A 731 20.89 -11.89 -7.98
CA ALA A 731 21.09 -11.54 -9.39
C ALA A 731 20.97 -12.78 -10.31
N GLY A 732 21.51 -13.92 -9.86
CA GLY A 732 21.37 -15.20 -10.55
C GLY A 732 19.92 -15.70 -10.60
N ASP A 733 19.20 -15.59 -9.49
CA ASP A 733 17.77 -15.97 -9.41
C ASP A 733 16.91 -15.09 -10.33
N THR A 734 17.23 -13.79 -10.40
CA THR A 734 16.57 -12.84 -11.31
C THR A 734 16.85 -13.16 -12.77
N PHE A 735 18.08 -13.54 -13.11
CA PHE A 735 18.44 -14.00 -14.45
C PHE A 735 17.67 -15.27 -14.84
N ILE A 736 17.56 -16.24 -13.93
CA ILE A 736 16.79 -17.47 -14.15
C ILE A 736 15.32 -17.14 -14.38
N GLY A 737 14.73 -16.25 -13.58
CA GLY A 737 13.34 -15.83 -13.76
C GLY A 737 13.10 -15.16 -15.11
N ALA A 738 14.00 -14.27 -15.54
CA ALA A 738 13.93 -13.62 -16.84
C ALA A 738 14.03 -14.62 -18.00
N TYR A 739 14.98 -15.56 -17.89
CA TYR A 739 15.17 -16.62 -18.88
C TYR A 739 13.92 -17.51 -19.00
N ALA A 740 13.36 -17.91 -17.85
CA ALA A 740 12.21 -18.79 -17.79
C ALA A 740 10.95 -18.16 -18.40
N VAL A 741 10.69 -16.89 -18.10
CA VAL A 741 9.56 -16.14 -18.71
C VAL A 741 9.72 -16.04 -20.22
N ALA A 742 10.91 -15.66 -20.70
CA ALA A 742 11.18 -15.56 -22.13
C ALA A 742 11.00 -16.91 -22.84
N PHE A 743 11.47 -18.00 -22.24
CA PHE A 743 11.26 -19.35 -22.78
C PHE A 743 9.78 -19.72 -22.84
N ALA A 744 9.03 -19.51 -21.76
CA ALA A 744 7.61 -19.85 -21.71
C ALA A 744 6.78 -19.04 -22.75
N GLU A 745 7.07 -17.74 -22.90
CA GLU A 745 6.44 -16.89 -23.91
C GLU A 745 6.75 -17.30 -25.35
N GLU A 746 7.95 -17.82 -25.62
CA GLU A 746 8.35 -18.26 -26.96
C GLU A 746 7.76 -19.63 -27.31
N THR A 747 7.62 -20.52 -26.32
CA THR A 747 7.11 -21.89 -26.52
C THR A 747 5.58 -21.94 -26.65
N SER A 748 4.87 -20.94 -26.11
CA SER A 748 3.41 -20.81 -26.23
C SER A 748 2.93 -20.06 -27.49
N ARG A 749 3.85 -19.52 -28.31
CA ARG A 749 3.58 -18.94 -29.63
C ARG A 749 3.63 -20.01 -30.72
#